data_AF-A0A1G5S1W5-F1
#
_entry.id   AF-A0A1G5S1W5-F1
#
_cell.length_a   1.000
_cell.length_b   1.000
_cell.length_c   1.000
_cell.angle_alpha   90.00
_cell.angle_beta   90.00
_cell.angle_gamma   90.00
#
_symmetry.space_group_name_H-M   'P 1'
#
loop_
_entity.id
_entity.type
_entity.pdbx_description
1 polymer ?
#
loop_
_entity_poly.entity_id
_entity_poly.type
_entity_poly.pdbx_seq_one_letter_code
_entity_poly.pdbx_strand_id
1 'polypeptide(L)'
;MAWTAPRTWTTGEVVTASHMNTHIRDNLLATAPAVVSAAADVVVGTGANAVKRLAKGSASQVLAMNSSATDLEWTDPSGLPYAVTSGSSSAYTATISPGPSSYYDGFSITIKPHTDCVAAPTLSVNGLGAKALKDHYKNAFNAGELAAGQMYFFIYDGTDFLACSAGGLDLFFGDGSDGALSTTGDVVIPYVDSTRGSILIKQYTSLTVNAGHTLSGDVYPNLGLIIYCTGDVTVSGTIHQNKKAGYDTLGHITPYPITKQMSYGPPTITKYYQIASVLQKAKGGGGGGSGAGGGYDGTHIAAGGGSPSSYHTAATLYGGVGYGGGGGAAGPDGIGGVGGNGTGTRATTPSKVDQTFYLASGSEMYSVASGYGSMGAGGEGAVYADATSGAITVYQGQGGYCDGAGGGGGGGVCANTTRIGNEGGYGGYAGGFLCIIARGNVTINSGGVIEANGADGGDGGDAKADFSSAGGGGGGGGAGGGVIAIFYGGTYTNNGTVQALGGAGGLGGAGAGALGGDGEDGYPGANGTIITQSITPTIGGGVGDYLLVDGVNGDDLNDGSPEYPWKTIGKAASTAVAGETVYIKGGTYEITAPILCQNSGTAGSFITFKAYPSETPIIDARGITSYDDSYSAFDFNGQEYIELNGITVQHAGGLNGASGYYCGIGQVWWTATPLTGCKHIVIDGCTTRYTGTNGIGIYGGADITIQNCTVEYANQYGTNQEALTLNNVDTFLIYNNTLRYNGKENIDCKGGCVNGVISYNTITAAAGPDCIYIDAGYAAHDTHDIEIHHNYCDGNDYTVNGIEIGNEDAVYSVYNIEIHNNEIIDCNTSIDIEVGYMGDYYYDLSYINIHHNTSTGAATYDFRCLLPDTYMSSNTLAYNIWGSPAKYYWEDGTGGWTITGNYPT
;
A
#
# COMPACT_ATOMS: atom_id res chain seq x y z
N MET A 1 -2.97 -30.12 -54.47
CA MET A 1 -2.92 -30.62 -55.88
C MET A 1 -1.69 -31.47 -56.03
N ALA A 2 -1.80 -32.74 -56.46
CA ALA A 2 -0.67 -33.68 -56.49
C ALA A 2 0.49 -33.14 -57.33
N TRP A 3 1.68 -33.01 -56.71
CA TRP A 3 2.91 -32.68 -57.42
C TRP A 3 3.19 -33.76 -58.46
N THR A 4 3.16 -33.40 -59.74
CA THR A 4 3.55 -34.35 -60.80
C THR A 4 5.06 -34.36 -60.91
N ALA A 5 5.66 -35.55 -60.88
CA ALA A 5 7.11 -35.72 -60.97
C ALA A 5 7.68 -34.98 -62.20
N PRO A 6 8.80 -34.26 -62.07
CA PRO A 6 9.40 -33.52 -63.19
C PRO A 6 9.66 -34.45 -64.38
N ARG A 7 9.16 -34.09 -65.56
CA ARG A 7 9.40 -34.87 -66.78
C ARG A 7 10.76 -34.58 -67.37
N THR A 8 11.44 -35.61 -67.84
CA THR A 8 12.68 -35.48 -68.63
C THR A 8 12.31 -35.18 -70.08
N TRP A 9 12.78 -34.05 -70.61
CA TRP A 9 12.51 -33.63 -71.99
C TRP A 9 13.55 -34.20 -72.95
N THR A 10 13.12 -34.52 -74.17
CA THR A 10 14.03 -34.98 -75.23
C THR A 10 14.16 -33.94 -76.34
N THR A 11 15.34 -33.86 -76.94
CA THR A 11 15.65 -32.86 -77.98
C THR A 11 14.77 -33.05 -79.21
N GLY A 12 14.06 -31.99 -79.61
CA GLY A 12 13.15 -31.99 -80.77
C GLY A 12 11.69 -32.32 -80.46
N GLU A 13 11.34 -32.56 -79.20
CA GLU A 13 9.96 -32.82 -78.79
C GLU A 13 9.07 -31.56 -78.90
N VAL A 14 7.86 -31.72 -79.45
CA VAL A 14 6.88 -30.63 -79.56
C VAL A 14 6.15 -30.46 -78.23
N VAL A 15 6.36 -29.32 -77.58
CA VAL A 15 5.69 -28.99 -76.32
C VAL A 15 4.24 -28.55 -76.60
N THR A 16 3.28 -29.38 -76.19
CA THR A 16 1.85 -29.10 -76.39
C THR A 16 1.27 -28.28 -75.23
N ALA A 17 0.14 -27.61 -75.45
CA ALA A 17 -0.58 -26.91 -74.38
C ALA A 17 -0.97 -27.84 -73.22
N SER A 18 -1.26 -29.11 -73.50
CA SER A 18 -1.49 -30.13 -72.46
C SER A 18 -0.24 -30.39 -71.64
N HIS A 19 0.93 -30.51 -72.28
CA HIS A 19 2.21 -30.70 -71.57
C HIS A 19 2.54 -29.52 -70.66
N MET A 20 2.30 -28.30 -71.14
CA MET A 20 2.50 -27.09 -70.35
C MET A 20 1.53 -27.02 -69.17
N ASN A 21 0.26 -27.37 -69.37
CA ASN A 21 -0.73 -27.33 -68.30
C ASN A 21 -0.41 -28.35 -67.20
N THR A 22 -0.12 -29.60 -67.57
CA THR A 22 0.07 -30.68 -66.60
C THR A 22 1.38 -30.60 -65.82
N HIS A 23 2.49 -30.20 -66.45
CA HIS A 23 3.82 -30.27 -65.80
C HIS A 23 4.39 -28.91 -65.37
N ILE A 24 3.83 -27.80 -65.86
CA ILE A 24 4.32 -26.45 -65.56
C ILE A 24 3.22 -25.62 -64.91
N ARG A 25 2.07 -25.45 -65.55
CA ARG A 25 0.98 -24.61 -65.02
C ARG A 25 0.36 -25.19 -63.75
N ASP A 26 0.06 -26.49 -63.71
CA ASP A 26 -0.62 -27.09 -62.57
C ASP A 26 0.32 -27.30 -61.36
N ASN A 27 1.64 -27.37 -61.58
CA ASN A 27 2.66 -27.17 -60.53
C ASN A 27 2.82 -25.69 -60.12
N LEU A 28 2.30 -24.75 -60.91
CA LEU A 28 2.32 -23.28 -60.69
C LEU A 28 0.92 -22.69 -60.41
N LEU A 29 -0.13 -23.50 -60.20
CA LEU A 29 -1.48 -23.04 -59.84
C LEU A 29 -1.58 -22.63 -58.35
N ALA A 30 -0.53 -21.99 -57.83
CA ALA A 30 -0.68 -21.05 -56.74
C ALA A 30 -1.30 -19.77 -57.33
N THR A 31 -2.52 -19.42 -56.93
CA THR A 31 -3.21 -18.21 -57.41
C THR A 31 -2.58 -16.90 -56.92
N ALA A 32 -1.52 -16.97 -56.11
CA ALA A 32 -0.70 -15.86 -55.67
C ALA A 32 0.69 -15.91 -56.36
N PRO A 33 1.25 -14.78 -56.82
CA PRO A 33 2.50 -14.72 -57.61
C PRO A 33 3.75 -15.25 -56.89
N ALA A 34 3.68 -15.46 -55.57
CA ALA A 34 4.64 -16.21 -54.77
C ALA A 34 3.98 -16.66 -53.45
N VAL A 35 4.38 -17.81 -52.90
CA VAL A 35 3.91 -18.28 -51.57
C VAL A 35 4.52 -17.43 -50.44
N VAL A 36 5.67 -16.79 -50.68
CA VAL A 36 6.30 -15.80 -49.78
C VAL A 36 6.42 -14.47 -50.52
N SER A 37 6.04 -13.38 -49.87
CA SER A 37 5.97 -12.04 -50.49
C SER A 37 6.88 -11.01 -49.83
N ALA A 38 7.42 -11.33 -48.65
CA ALA A 38 8.34 -10.51 -47.90
C ALA A 38 9.46 -11.37 -47.28
N ALA A 39 10.56 -10.73 -46.90
CA ALA A 39 11.63 -11.38 -46.16
C ALA A 39 11.11 -11.91 -44.82
N ALA A 40 11.53 -13.13 -44.46
CA ALA A 40 11.12 -13.86 -43.25
C ALA A 40 9.65 -14.34 -43.18
N ASP A 41 8.90 -14.33 -44.31
CA ASP A 41 7.64 -15.08 -44.39
C ASP A 41 7.88 -16.59 -44.22
N VAL A 42 6.94 -17.28 -43.59
CA VAL A 42 6.99 -18.74 -43.31
C VAL A 42 5.99 -19.48 -44.21
N VAL A 43 6.41 -20.61 -44.78
CA VAL A 43 5.54 -21.49 -45.58
C VAL A 43 5.00 -22.61 -44.70
N VAL A 44 3.68 -22.70 -44.58
CA VAL A 44 3.00 -23.69 -43.72
C VAL A 44 2.25 -24.71 -44.57
N GLY A 45 2.45 -26.01 -44.30
CA GLY A 45 1.68 -27.08 -44.93
C GLY A 45 0.26 -27.16 -44.36
N THR A 46 -0.75 -27.22 -45.23
CA THR A 46 -2.18 -27.27 -44.83
C THR A 46 -2.87 -28.57 -45.22
N GLY A 47 -2.12 -29.49 -45.85
CA GLY A 47 -2.61 -30.80 -46.27
C GLY A 47 -1.75 -31.40 -47.39
N ALA A 48 -2.16 -32.57 -47.91
CA ALA A 48 -1.44 -33.26 -48.97
C ALA A 48 -1.32 -32.39 -50.23
N ASN A 49 -0.10 -31.94 -50.51
CA ASN A 49 0.22 -31.02 -51.60
C ASN A 49 -0.54 -29.67 -51.53
N ALA A 50 -0.71 -29.13 -50.32
CA ALA A 50 -1.29 -27.81 -50.08
C ALA A 50 -0.42 -27.02 -49.08
N VAL A 51 -0.08 -25.77 -49.41
CA VAL A 51 0.72 -24.86 -48.58
C VAL A 51 0.08 -23.48 -48.54
N LYS A 52 0.28 -22.75 -47.43
CA LYS A 52 -0.15 -21.35 -47.27
C LYS A 52 1.02 -20.47 -46.81
N ARG A 53 0.86 -19.15 -46.96
CA ARG A 53 1.76 -18.15 -46.37
C ARG A 53 1.35 -17.84 -44.93
N LEU A 54 2.29 -17.89 -44.01
CA LEU A 54 2.21 -17.21 -42.72
C LEU A 54 3.18 -16.01 -42.77
N ALA A 55 2.65 -14.79 -42.68
CA ALA A 55 3.49 -13.58 -42.72
C ALA A 55 4.47 -13.56 -41.54
N LYS A 56 5.64 -12.94 -41.66
CA LYS A 56 6.61 -12.86 -40.54
C LYS A 56 5.97 -12.27 -39.26
N GLY A 57 6.26 -12.87 -38.10
CA GLY A 57 5.82 -12.36 -36.79
C GLY A 57 6.51 -11.07 -36.36
N SER A 58 5.99 -10.42 -35.32
CA SER A 58 6.71 -9.34 -34.61
C SER A 58 7.82 -9.91 -33.72
N ALA A 59 8.75 -9.04 -33.28
CA ALA A 59 9.97 -9.44 -32.55
C ALA A 59 9.71 -10.26 -31.26
N SER A 60 8.51 -10.19 -30.72
CA SER A 60 8.11 -10.87 -29.50
C SER A 60 7.26 -12.10 -29.72
N GLN A 61 6.87 -12.45 -30.94
CA GLN A 61 5.98 -13.59 -31.19
C GLN A 61 6.74 -14.90 -31.35
N VAL A 62 6.19 -16.00 -30.82
CA VAL A 62 6.67 -17.37 -31.03
C VAL A 62 5.75 -18.10 -31.99
N LEU A 63 6.29 -19.04 -32.76
CA LEU A 63 5.49 -19.86 -33.67
C LEU A 63 4.93 -21.04 -32.89
N ALA A 64 3.61 -21.20 -32.86
CA ALA A 64 2.93 -22.27 -32.14
C ALA A 64 1.83 -22.92 -32.97
N MET A 65 1.38 -24.10 -32.53
CA MET A 65 0.16 -24.72 -33.07
C MET A 65 -1.06 -24.01 -32.49
N ASN A 66 -2.08 -23.76 -33.30
CA ASN A 66 -3.34 -23.20 -32.83
C ASN A 66 -4.01 -24.15 -31.80
N SER A 67 -4.91 -23.61 -30.99
CA SER A 67 -5.58 -24.35 -29.90
C SER A 67 -6.37 -25.59 -30.34
N SER A 68 -6.71 -25.69 -31.63
CA SER A 68 -7.39 -26.86 -32.21
C SER A 68 -6.43 -27.91 -32.79
N ALA A 69 -5.12 -27.68 -32.70
CA ALA A 69 -4.08 -28.50 -33.33
C ALA A 69 -4.28 -28.72 -34.85
N THR A 70 -4.84 -27.73 -35.54
CA THR A 70 -5.12 -27.81 -36.99
C THR A 70 -4.21 -26.95 -37.86
N ASP A 71 -3.51 -25.97 -37.29
CA ASP A 71 -2.72 -25.01 -38.06
C ASP A 71 -1.61 -24.35 -37.22
N LEU A 72 -0.58 -23.79 -37.89
CA LEU A 72 0.47 -22.98 -37.25
C LEU A 72 0.08 -21.49 -37.26
N GLU A 73 0.35 -20.80 -36.14
CA GLU A 73 0.13 -19.37 -35.96
C GLU A 73 1.22 -18.71 -35.11
N TRP A 74 1.32 -17.38 -35.19
CA TRP A 74 2.16 -16.60 -34.28
C TRP A 74 1.38 -16.32 -33.00
N THR A 75 1.97 -16.67 -31.87
CA THR A 75 1.43 -16.37 -30.54
C THR A 75 2.36 -15.40 -29.83
N ASP A 76 1.78 -14.52 -29.01
CA ASP A 76 2.59 -13.76 -28.06
C ASP A 76 2.93 -14.73 -26.90
N PRO A 77 4.23 -14.96 -26.59
CA PRO A 77 4.70 -15.83 -25.51
C PRO A 77 4.36 -15.24 -24.14
N SER A 78 3.99 -13.96 -24.08
CA SER A 78 3.38 -13.36 -22.92
C SER A 78 1.90 -13.73 -22.87
N GLY A 79 1.56 -14.78 -22.13
CA GLY A 79 0.23 -14.84 -21.53
C GLY A 79 0.08 -13.57 -20.69
N LEU A 80 -0.51 -12.52 -21.25
CA LEU A 80 -0.83 -11.34 -20.45
C LEU A 80 -1.79 -11.82 -19.35
N PRO A 81 -1.66 -11.35 -18.10
CA PRO A 81 -2.53 -11.75 -17.00
C PRO A 81 -3.99 -11.24 -17.17
N TYR A 82 -4.34 -10.73 -18.35
CA TYR A 82 -5.63 -10.16 -18.70
C TYR A 82 -5.95 -10.28 -20.20
N ALA A 83 -7.24 -10.34 -20.55
CA ALA A 83 -7.72 -10.30 -21.93
C ALA A 83 -8.30 -8.93 -22.28
N VAL A 84 -7.84 -8.32 -23.36
CA VAL A 84 -8.54 -7.16 -23.94
C VAL A 84 -9.83 -7.67 -24.58
N THR A 85 -10.97 -7.15 -24.14
CA THR A 85 -12.26 -7.57 -24.68
C THR A 85 -12.46 -7.08 -26.13
N SER A 86 -13.37 -7.72 -26.84
CA SER A 86 -13.96 -7.31 -28.10
C SER A 86 -15.49 -7.38 -27.98
N GLY A 87 -16.23 -7.15 -29.06
CA GLY A 87 -17.70 -7.23 -29.06
C GLY A 87 -18.37 -5.86 -28.97
N SER A 88 -19.31 -5.69 -28.05
CA SER A 88 -20.10 -4.46 -27.86
C SER A 88 -20.17 -4.05 -26.39
N SER A 89 -20.61 -2.83 -26.09
CA SER A 89 -20.76 -2.30 -24.72
C SER A 89 -21.77 -3.07 -23.85
N SER A 90 -22.68 -3.85 -24.43
CA SER A 90 -23.61 -4.74 -23.71
C SER A 90 -23.15 -6.20 -23.65
N ALA A 91 -22.21 -6.60 -24.52
CA ALA A 91 -21.79 -7.99 -24.67
C ALA A 91 -20.32 -8.03 -25.07
N TYR A 92 -19.47 -8.18 -24.07
CA TYR A 92 -18.04 -8.35 -24.23
C TYR A 92 -17.70 -9.79 -24.61
N THR A 93 -16.66 -9.93 -25.42
CA THR A 93 -16.01 -11.21 -25.71
C THR A 93 -14.55 -11.14 -25.34
N ALA A 94 -14.01 -12.19 -24.73
CA ALA A 94 -12.60 -12.30 -24.39
C ALA A 94 -12.02 -13.60 -24.95
N THR A 95 -10.75 -13.58 -25.33
CA THR A 95 -10.02 -14.78 -25.76
C THR A 95 -8.73 -14.88 -24.97
N ILE A 96 -8.55 -15.99 -24.26
CA ILE A 96 -7.37 -16.32 -23.47
C ILE A 96 -6.75 -17.63 -23.98
N SER A 97 -5.43 -17.76 -23.85
CA SER A 97 -4.67 -18.94 -24.29
C SER A 97 -3.62 -19.33 -23.24
N PRO A 98 -3.57 -20.61 -22.78
CA PRO A 98 -4.54 -21.67 -23.08
C PRO A 98 -5.93 -21.32 -22.52
N GLY A 99 -6.97 -21.66 -23.27
CA GLY A 99 -8.35 -21.33 -22.94
C GLY A 99 -9.09 -22.46 -22.23
N PRO A 100 -10.07 -22.16 -21.35
CA PRO A 100 -10.90 -23.18 -20.72
C PRO A 100 -11.79 -23.89 -21.74
N SER A 101 -12.08 -25.17 -21.50
CA SER A 101 -13.05 -25.96 -22.29
C SER A 101 -14.51 -25.80 -21.83
N SER A 102 -14.71 -25.29 -20.60
CA SER A 102 -16.00 -24.92 -20.03
C SER A 102 -15.80 -23.97 -18.83
N TYR A 103 -16.83 -23.23 -18.42
CA TYR A 103 -16.78 -22.52 -17.14
C TYR A 103 -17.00 -23.48 -15.98
N TYR A 104 -16.14 -23.41 -14.97
CA TYR A 104 -16.28 -24.10 -13.69
C TYR A 104 -16.41 -23.06 -12.57
N ASP A 105 -17.09 -23.39 -11.48
CA ASP A 105 -17.19 -22.51 -10.31
C ASP A 105 -15.79 -22.15 -9.80
N GLY A 106 -15.53 -20.87 -9.56
CA GLY A 106 -14.20 -20.34 -9.26
C GLY A 106 -13.33 -20.02 -10.49
N PHE A 107 -13.79 -20.28 -11.72
CA PHE A 107 -13.09 -19.86 -12.94
C PHE A 107 -12.89 -18.34 -12.94
N SER A 108 -11.65 -17.89 -13.07
CA SER A 108 -11.29 -16.49 -12.90
C SER A 108 -10.70 -15.90 -14.19
N ILE A 109 -10.97 -14.63 -14.43
CA ILE A 109 -10.47 -13.91 -15.61
C ILE A 109 -10.33 -12.41 -15.31
N THR A 110 -9.20 -11.83 -15.69
CA THR A 110 -9.04 -10.38 -15.77
C THR A 110 -9.37 -9.93 -17.19
N ILE A 111 -10.26 -8.96 -17.34
CA ILE A 111 -10.59 -8.36 -18.64
C ILE A 111 -10.26 -6.87 -18.67
N LYS A 112 -9.92 -6.38 -19.85
CA LYS A 112 -9.80 -4.95 -20.16
C LYS A 112 -10.88 -4.56 -21.18
N PRO A 113 -11.99 -3.91 -20.78
CA PRO A 113 -13.04 -3.49 -21.69
C PRO A 113 -12.48 -2.63 -22.84
N HIS A 114 -12.85 -2.89 -24.09
CA HIS A 114 -12.46 -2.06 -25.24
C HIS A 114 -13.37 -0.84 -25.40
N THR A 115 -14.51 -0.83 -24.72
CA THR A 115 -15.50 0.24 -24.70
C THR A 115 -16.22 0.23 -23.35
N ASP A 116 -16.75 1.37 -22.90
CA ASP A 116 -17.50 1.49 -21.65
C ASP A 116 -18.74 0.60 -21.69
N CYS A 117 -19.12 0.01 -20.55
CA CYS A 117 -20.31 -0.83 -20.53
C CYS A 117 -21.60 -0.01 -20.57
N VAL A 118 -22.66 -0.63 -21.06
CA VAL A 118 -24.04 -0.20 -20.75
C VAL A 118 -24.55 -0.99 -19.53
N ALA A 119 -25.78 -0.71 -19.10
CA ALA A 119 -26.37 -1.44 -17.98
C ALA A 119 -26.49 -2.95 -18.28
N ALA A 120 -26.23 -3.77 -17.27
CA ALA A 120 -26.23 -5.24 -17.32
C ALA A 120 -25.39 -5.84 -18.47
N PRO A 121 -24.07 -5.56 -18.53
CA PRO A 121 -23.20 -6.13 -19.54
C PRO A 121 -22.97 -7.63 -19.30
N THR A 122 -22.57 -8.33 -20.35
CA THR A 122 -22.21 -9.76 -20.31
C THR A 122 -20.79 -10.00 -20.81
N LEU A 123 -20.20 -11.14 -20.44
CA LEU A 123 -18.91 -11.61 -20.95
C LEU A 123 -19.02 -13.04 -21.49
N SER A 124 -18.44 -13.28 -22.67
CA SER A 124 -18.16 -14.62 -23.18
C SER A 124 -16.67 -14.84 -23.42
N VAL A 125 -16.08 -15.82 -22.74
CA VAL A 125 -14.67 -16.19 -22.86
C VAL A 125 -14.56 -17.39 -23.80
N ASN A 126 -13.66 -17.31 -24.79
CA ASN A 126 -13.35 -18.38 -25.74
C ASN A 126 -14.58 -19.02 -26.42
N GLY A 127 -15.68 -18.27 -26.55
CA GLY A 127 -16.92 -18.75 -27.17
C GLY A 127 -17.74 -19.72 -26.31
N LEU A 128 -17.46 -19.84 -25.00
CA LEU A 128 -18.16 -20.75 -24.07
C LEU A 128 -19.59 -20.30 -23.68
N GLY A 129 -20.11 -19.23 -24.28
CA GLY A 129 -21.40 -18.63 -23.96
C GLY A 129 -21.28 -17.40 -23.06
N ALA A 130 -22.28 -16.51 -23.13
CA ALA A 130 -22.30 -15.24 -22.41
C ALA A 130 -22.88 -15.40 -21.00
N LYS A 131 -22.23 -14.80 -20.01
CA LYS A 131 -22.64 -14.75 -18.60
C LYS A 131 -22.71 -13.31 -18.13
N ALA A 132 -23.62 -12.99 -17.20
CA ALA A 132 -23.76 -11.62 -16.74
C ALA A 132 -22.49 -11.18 -15.99
N LEU A 133 -22.07 -9.95 -16.19
CA LEU A 133 -21.09 -9.29 -15.34
C LEU A 133 -21.85 -8.55 -14.24
N LYS A 134 -21.50 -8.85 -13.00
CA LYS A 134 -22.12 -8.27 -11.81
C LYS A 134 -21.06 -7.79 -10.84
N ASP A 135 -21.43 -6.88 -9.95
CA ASP A 135 -20.59 -6.51 -8.82
C ASP A 135 -20.43 -7.69 -7.84
N HIS A 136 -19.59 -7.54 -6.81
CA HIS A 136 -19.40 -8.60 -5.80
C HIS A 136 -20.63 -8.86 -4.94
N TYR A 137 -21.63 -7.97 -4.97
CA TYR A 137 -22.93 -8.13 -4.30
C TYR A 137 -23.99 -8.79 -5.20
N LYS A 138 -23.62 -9.21 -6.42
CA LYS A 138 -24.50 -9.79 -7.44
C LYS A 138 -25.51 -8.82 -8.06
N ASN A 139 -25.29 -7.50 -7.94
CA ASN A 139 -26.06 -6.50 -8.68
C ASN A 139 -25.52 -6.35 -10.10
N ALA A 140 -26.40 -5.97 -11.03
CA ALA A 140 -25.98 -5.65 -12.40
C ALA A 140 -25.24 -4.30 -12.43
N PHE A 141 -24.18 -4.21 -13.23
CA PHE A 141 -23.51 -2.93 -13.48
C PHE A 141 -24.43 -1.94 -14.21
N ASN A 142 -24.32 -0.66 -13.90
CA ASN A 142 -24.88 0.45 -14.64
C ASN A 142 -23.98 0.86 -15.81
N ALA A 143 -24.49 1.73 -16.68
CA ALA A 143 -23.70 2.25 -17.80
C ALA A 143 -22.47 3.02 -17.29
N GLY A 144 -21.31 2.73 -17.86
CA GLY A 144 -20.03 3.36 -17.55
C GLY A 144 -19.29 2.79 -16.34
N GLU A 145 -19.85 1.82 -15.60
CA GLU A 145 -19.18 1.25 -14.41
C GLU A 145 -18.00 0.33 -14.76
N LEU A 146 -18.05 -0.32 -15.93
CA LEU A 146 -16.89 -0.96 -16.56
C LEU A 146 -16.37 -0.06 -17.67
N ALA A 147 -15.38 0.77 -17.36
CA ALA A 147 -14.81 1.74 -18.26
C ALA A 147 -13.83 1.09 -19.25
N ALA A 148 -13.81 1.60 -20.48
CA ALA A 148 -12.87 1.22 -21.52
C ALA A 148 -11.42 1.43 -21.04
N GLY A 149 -10.57 0.44 -21.30
CA GLY A 149 -9.16 0.49 -20.99
C GLY A 149 -8.79 0.23 -19.52
N GLN A 150 -9.78 0.06 -18.62
CA GLN A 150 -9.55 -0.33 -17.23
C GLN A 150 -9.52 -1.86 -17.07
N MET A 151 -8.82 -2.38 -16.08
CA MET A 151 -8.81 -3.82 -15.81
C MET A 151 -9.83 -4.18 -14.73
N TYR A 152 -10.52 -5.29 -14.92
CA TYR A 152 -11.51 -5.80 -13.99
C TYR A 152 -11.30 -7.31 -13.83
N PHE A 153 -11.12 -7.74 -12.58
CA PHE A 153 -10.99 -9.15 -12.23
C PHE A 153 -12.35 -9.75 -11.88
N PHE A 154 -12.70 -10.84 -12.54
CA PHE A 154 -13.97 -11.53 -12.37
C PHE A 154 -13.74 -12.98 -11.96
N ILE A 155 -14.60 -13.47 -11.07
CA ILE A 155 -14.73 -14.89 -10.73
C ILE A 155 -16.13 -15.35 -11.15
N TYR A 156 -16.21 -16.48 -11.83
CA TYR A 156 -17.44 -17.16 -12.17
C TYR A 156 -17.97 -17.93 -10.95
N ASP A 157 -19.17 -17.62 -10.47
CA ASP A 157 -19.77 -18.21 -9.25
C ASP A 157 -20.66 -19.44 -9.51
N GLY A 158 -20.48 -20.08 -10.67
CA GLY A 158 -21.35 -21.12 -11.18
C GLY A 158 -22.57 -20.61 -11.97
N THR A 159 -22.91 -19.32 -11.88
CA THR A 159 -24.01 -18.70 -12.63
C THR A 159 -23.56 -17.49 -13.46
N ASP A 160 -22.91 -16.52 -12.82
CA ASP A 160 -22.51 -15.22 -13.37
C ASP A 160 -21.03 -14.92 -13.08
N PHE A 161 -20.45 -13.94 -13.79
CA PHE A 161 -19.13 -13.40 -13.46
C PHE A 161 -19.28 -12.26 -12.45
N LEU A 162 -18.77 -12.46 -11.25
CA LEU A 162 -18.77 -11.47 -10.18
C LEU A 162 -17.43 -10.74 -10.18
N ALA A 163 -17.45 -9.41 -10.23
CA ALA A 163 -16.24 -8.61 -10.05
C ALA A 163 -15.76 -8.78 -8.62
N CYS A 164 -14.49 -9.15 -8.44
CA CYS A 164 -13.87 -9.24 -7.12
C CYS A 164 -13.48 -7.87 -6.55
N SER A 165 -13.64 -6.82 -7.34
CA SER A 165 -13.21 -5.46 -7.03
C SER A 165 -14.27 -4.42 -7.42
N ALA A 166 -15.48 -4.53 -6.87
CA ALA A 166 -16.33 -3.36 -6.67
C ALA A 166 -16.34 -3.03 -5.16
N GLY A 167 -16.48 -1.76 -4.79
CA GLY A 167 -16.78 -1.38 -3.39
C GLY A 167 -15.60 -1.07 -2.46
N GLY A 168 -14.46 -0.59 -2.95
CA GLY A 168 -13.44 0.06 -2.11
C GLY A 168 -13.82 1.48 -1.63
N LEU A 169 -14.83 2.11 -2.24
CA LEU A 169 -15.05 3.56 -2.16
C LEU A 169 -16.20 4.02 -1.25
N ASP A 170 -17.07 3.11 -0.80
CA ASP A 170 -18.26 3.47 -0.02
C ASP A 170 -17.95 3.81 1.45
N LEU A 171 -16.81 3.35 1.96
CA LEU A 171 -16.30 3.76 3.28
C LEU A 171 -15.59 5.11 3.24
N PHE A 172 -15.22 5.61 2.06
CA PHE A 172 -14.44 6.83 1.89
C PHE A 172 -15.32 8.06 1.65
N PHE A 173 -16.26 7.95 0.70
CA PHE A 173 -17.19 9.03 0.33
C PHE A 173 -18.52 8.97 1.09
N GLY A 174 -18.60 8.09 2.09
CA GLY A 174 -19.82 7.74 2.81
C GLY A 174 -20.74 6.81 2.04
N ASP A 175 -21.75 6.31 2.72
CA ASP A 175 -22.75 5.37 2.21
C ASP A 175 -24.01 6.04 1.63
N GLY A 176 -24.12 7.37 1.74
CA GLY A 176 -25.29 8.13 1.31
C GLY A 176 -26.55 7.90 2.16
N SER A 177 -26.43 7.33 3.36
CA SER A 177 -27.55 6.96 4.25
C SER A 177 -28.47 8.13 4.63
N ASP A 178 -27.98 9.37 4.55
CA ASP A 178 -28.78 10.58 4.81
C ASP A 178 -29.52 11.11 3.56
N GLY A 179 -29.39 10.44 2.41
CA GLY A 179 -30.04 10.82 1.16
C GLY A 179 -29.53 12.16 0.59
N ALA A 180 -30.28 12.74 -0.34
CA ALA A 180 -29.91 14.01 -0.95
C ALA A 180 -30.44 15.18 -0.11
N LEU A 181 -29.59 16.16 0.21
CA LEU A 181 -30.00 17.39 0.88
C LEU A 181 -29.91 18.58 -0.07
N SER A 182 -31.02 19.29 -0.27
CA SER A 182 -31.06 20.66 -0.77
C SER A 182 -31.76 21.52 0.27
N THR A 183 -31.07 22.49 0.86
CA THR A 183 -31.60 23.21 2.04
C THR A 183 -32.82 24.05 1.68
N THR A 184 -33.91 23.93 2.45
CA THR A 184 -35.12 24.78 2.30
C THR A 184 -35.20 25.90 3.35
N GLY A 185 -34.22 25.96 4.25
CA GLY A 185 -34.00 26.96 5.29
C GLY A 185 -32.70 26.63 6.03
N ASP A 186 -32.45 27.30 7.16
CA ASP A 186 -31.28 27.01 8.00
C ASP A 186 -31.34 25.58 8.57
N VAL A 187 -30.20 24.88 8.51
CA VAL A 187 -30.01 23.50 8.96
C VAL A 187 -28.97 23.48 10.07
N VAL A 188 -29.38 23.01 11.25
CA VAL A 188 -28.49 22.78 12.40
C VAL A 188 -28.38 21.28 12.61
N ILE A 189 -27.16 20.75 12.61
CA ILE A 189 -26.89 19.33 12.85
C ILE A 189 -26.76 19.10 14.36
N PRO A 190 -27.71 18.37 15.00
CA PRO A 190 -27.70 18.14 16.44
C PRO A 190 -26.68 17.07 16.85
N TYR A 191 -26.26 17.08 18.11
CA TYR A 191 -25.46 15.99 18.69
C TYR A 191 -26.27 14.69 18.79
N VAL A 192 -25.58 13.56 18.64
CA VAL A 192 -26.17 12.22 18.76
C VAL A 192 -26.18 11.72 20.22
N ASP A 193 -25.39 12.36 21.09
CA ASP A 193 -25.13 12.01 22.49
C ASP A 193 -25.30 13.25 23.37
N SER A 194 -25.91 13.10 24.55
CA SER A 194 -26.08 14.12 25.60
C SER A 194 -24.78 14.73 26.17
N THR A 195 -23.60 14.30 25.73
CA THR A 195 -22.29 14.81 26.16
C THR A 195 -21.76 15.87 25.20
N ARG A 196 -21.43 17.05 25.76
CA ARG A 196 -20.73 18.12 25.06
C ARG A 196 -19.39 17.57 24.51
N GLY A 197 -19.06 17.89 23.25
CA GLY A 197 -17.79 17.50 22.64
C GLY A 197 -17.82 16.20 21.81
N SER A 198 -18.89 15.91 21.06
CA SER A 198 -18.89 14.84 20.05
C SER A 198 -18.52 15.35 18.64
N ILE A 199 -18.09 14.44 17.76
CA ILE A 199 -17.96 14.71 16.31
C ILE A 199 -19.36 14.59 15.67
N LEU A 200 -19.71 15.53 14.80
CA LEU A 200 -20.93 15.52 14.00
C LEU A 200 -20.64 14.90 12.64
N ILE A 201 -21.42 13.90 12.20
CA ILE A 201 -21.20 13.19 10.93
C ILE A 201 -22.51 13.16 10.14
N LYS A 202 -22.44 13.49 8.83
CA LYS A 202 -23.53 13.33 7.86
C LYS A 202 -23.04 12.63 6.60
N GLN A 203 -23.88 11.79 6.00
CA GLN A 203 -23.59 10.96 4.83
C GLN A 203 -24.62 11.14 3.72
N TYR A 204 -24.52 12.22 2.95
CA TYR A 204 -25.49 12.54 1.90
C TYR A 204 -25.17 11.82 0.57
N THR A 205 -26.18 11.64 -0.28
CA THR A 205 -25.96 11.27 -1.68
C THR A 205 -25.58 12.47 -2.55
N SER A 206 -26.05 13.67 -2.19
CA SER A 206 -25.63 14.96 -2.73
C SER A 206 -25.99 16.08 -1.75
N LEU A 207 -25.22 17.16 -1.70
CA LEU A 207 -25.49 18.30 -0.82
C LEU A 207 -25.58 19.61 -1.62
N THR A 208 -26.66 20.35 -1.44
CA THR A 208 -26.82 21.73 -1.92
C THR A 208 -27.23 22.64 -0.76
N VAL A 209 -26.37 23.59 -0.41
CA VAL A 209 -26.70 24.68 0.53
C VAL A 209 -27.12 25.89 -0.28
N ASN A 210 -28.43 26.14 -0.35
CA ASN A 210 -29.00 27.23 -1.14
C ASN A 210 -28.66 28.61 -0.57
N ALA A 211 -28.67 29.64 -1.43
CA ALA A 211 -28.33 31.00 -1.05
C ALA A 211 -29.25 31.53 0.06
N GLY A 212 -28.66 32.22 1.05
CA GLY A 212 -29.37 32.73 2.22
C GLY A 212 -29.66 31.69 3.31
N HIS A 213 -29.27 30.43 3.12
CA HIS A 213 -29.39 29.38 4.13
C HIS A 213 -28.04 29.07 4.77
N THR A 214 -28.09 28.62 6.02
CA THR A 214 -26.93 28.23 6.81
C THR A 214 -26.97 26.74 7.14
N LEU A 215 -25.84 26.03 7.03
CA LEU A 215 -25.64 24.69 7.56
C LEU A 215 -24.52 24.73 8.61
N SER A 216 -24.84 24.34 9.84
CA SER A 216 -23.86 24.38 10.94
C SER A 216 -24.05 23.25 11.95
N GLY A 217 -23.02 23.03 12.76
CA GLY A 217 -23.16 22.23 13.98
C GLY A 217 -23.97 22.97 15.04
N ASP A 218 -24.51 22.21 16.00
CA ASP A 218 -25.30 22.74 17.12
C ASP A 218 -24.62 23.92 17.87
N VAL A 219 -25.42 24.70 18.60
CA VAL A 219 -25.08 25.96 19.28
C VAL A 219 -23.85 25.82 20.20
N TYR A 220 -23.61 24.63 20.75
CA TYR A 220 -22.48 24.36 21.64
C TYR A 220 -21.16 24.02 20.89
N PRO A 221 -20.01 24.09 21.58
CA PRO A 221 -18.73 23.61 21.03
C PRO A 221 -18.72 22.10 20.74
N ASN A 222 -18.09 21.68 19.64
CA ASN A 222 -18.04 20.29 19.17
C ASN A 222 -16.61 19.90 18.71
N LEU A 223 -16.34 18.60 18.60
CA LEU A 223 -15.02 18.13 18.13
C LEU A 223 -14.84 18.30 16.60
N GLY A 224 -15.93 18.56 15.88
CA GLY A 224 -15.92 18.91 14.46
C GLY A 224 -17.16 18.43 13.72
N LEU A 225 -17.32 18.89 12.49
CA LEU A 225 -18.35 18.45 11.55
C LEU A 225 -17.71 17.81 10.33
N ILE A 226 -18.13 16.58 10.02
CA ILE A 226 -17.71 15.80 8.85
C ILE A 226 -18.93 15.55 7.97
N ILE A 227 -18.84 15.94 6.70
CA ILE A 227 -19.87 15.75 5.69
C ILE A 227 -19.30 14.84 4.60
N TYR A 228 -19.84 13.64 4.49
CA TYR A 228 -19.62 12.72 3.38
C TYR A 228 -20.69 12.91 2.31
N CYS A 229 -20.29 12.85 1.04
CA CYS A 229 -21.16 12.96 -0.12
C CYS A 229 -20.76 11.95 -1.21
N THR A 230 -21.67 11.03 -1.57
CA THR A 230 -21.43 10.09 -2.68
C THR A 230 -21.56 10.71 -4.07
N GLY A 231 -21.98 11.97 -4.14
CA GLY A 231 -22.14 12.77 -5.36
C GLY A 231 -21.59 14.19 -5.17
N ASP A 232 -22.22 15.18 -5.80
CA ASP A 232 -21.75 16.56 -5.80
C ASP A 232 -22.09 17.33 -4.50
N VAL A 233 -21.25 18.30 -4.16
CA VAL A 233 -21.49 19.33 -3.14
C VAL A 233 -21.55 20.70 -3.81
N THR A 234 -22.64 21.43 -3.60
CA THR A 234 -22.82 22.80 -4.08
C THR A 234 -23.13 23.75 -2.92
N VAL A 235 -22.34 24.81 -2.76
CA VAL A 235 -22.50 25.81 -1.69
C VAL A 235 -22.78 27.17 -2.30
N SER A 236 -24.00 27.67 -2.09
CA SER A 236 -24.42 29.04 -2.44
C SER A 236 -24.86 29.85 -1.23
N GLY A 237 -25.13 29.20 -0.09
CA GLY A 237 -25.30 29.81 1.24
C GLY A 237 -24.06 29.60 2.11
N THR A 238 -24.22 29.40 3.41
CA THR A 238 -23.10 29.32 4.37
C THR A 238 -23.00 27.93 5.02
N ILE A 239 -21.80 27.33 5.04
CA ILE A 239 -21.45 26.23 5.94
C ILE A 239 -20.47 26.76 6.98
N HIS A 240 -20.78 26.69 8.28
CA HIS A 240 -19.85 27.22 9.28
C HIS A 240 -19.68 26.39 10.55
N GLN A 241 -18.45 26.48 11.08
CA GLN A 241 -18.01 26.02 12.40
C GLN A 241 -17.34 27.16 13.18
N ASN A 242 -17.79 28.41 12.97
CA ASN A 242 -17.28 29.57 13.70
C ASN A 242 -17.55 29.45 15.20
N LYS A 243 -16.53 29.67 16.03
CA LYS A 243 -16.66 29.68 17.49
C LYS A 243 -17.22 28.34 18.03
N LYS A 244 -16.72 27.21 17.50
CA LYS A 244 -17.21 25.85 17.79
C LYS A 244 -16.16 24.86 18.28
N ALA A 245 -14.91 25.27 18.53
CA ALA A 245 -13.88 24.34 19.01
C ALA A 245 -14.26 23.70 20.37
N GLY A 246 -14.43 22.38 20.41
CA GLY A 246 -14.89 21.61 21.57
C GLY A 246 -13.88 21.42 22.72
N TYR A 247 -14.39 20.99 23.88
CA TYR A 247 -13.63 20.57 25.08
C TYR A 247 -13.77 19.07 25.32
N ASP A 248 -12.82 18.46 26.05
CA ASP A 248 -13.03 17.12 26.60
C ASP A 248 -13.96 17.12 27.84
N THR A 249 -14.38 15.92 28.27
CA THR A 249 -15.26 15.73 29.44
C THR A 249 -14.64 16.14 30.79
N LEU A 250 -13.36 16.51 30.81
CA LEU A 250 -12.63 16.96 32.01
C LEU A 250 -12.42 18.49 32.03
N GLY A 251 -12.98 19.23 31.07
CA GLY A 251 -12.85 20.70 31.01
C GLY A 251 -11.47 21.17 30.57
N HIS A 252 -10.68 20.27 29.98
CA HIS A 252 -9.38 20.58 29.39
C HIS A 252 -9.53 20.67 27.87
N ILE A 253 -8.76 21.57 27.25
CA ILE A 253 -8.41 21.45 25.83
C ILE A 253 -7.30 20.40 25.76
N THR A 254 -7.59 19.11 26.01
CA THR A 254 -6.58 18.05 25.80
C THR A 254 -6.65 17.46 24.39
N PRO A 255 -5.51 17.29 23.70
CA PRO A 255 -4.96 15.95 23.57
C PRO A 255 -5.63 14.83 22.75
N TYR A 256 -6.86 14.89 22.22
CA TYR A 256 -7.45 13.71 21.55
C TYR A 256 -7.21 13.68 20.03
N PRO A 257 -6.32 12.81 19.51
CA PRO A 257 -6.14 12.67 18.08
C PRO A 257 -7.37 11.99 17.46
N ILE A 258 -7.92 12.58 16.40
CA ILE A 258 -9.01 12.03 15.58
C ILE A 258 -8.72 10.58 15.13
N THR A 259 -7.44 10.20 15.03
CA THR A 259 -7.01 8.82 14.75
C THR A 259 -7.51 7.79 15.75
N LYS A 260 -7.83 8.18 16.99
CA LYS A 260 -8.32 7.29 18.06
C LYS A 260 -9.85 7.21 18.14
N GLN A 261 -10.57 8.15 17.54
CA GLN A 261 -12.04 8.22 17.59
C GLN A 261 -12.71 7.60 16.35
N MET A 262 -12.00 7.56 15.21
CA MET A 262 -12.43 6.80 14.02
C MET A 262 -12.31 5.27 14.19
N SER A 263 -11.79 4.80 15.33
CA SER A 263 -11.65 3.37 15.67
C SER A 263 -12.91 2.70 16.23
N TYR A 264 -14.06 3.39 16.32
CA TYR A 264 -15.32 2.79 16.82
C TYR A 264 -16.22 2.19 15.71
N GLY A 265 -15.73 2.06 14.47
CA GLY A 265 -16.34 1.26 13.39
C GLY A 265 -15.40 0.14 12.93
N PRO A 266 -15.90 -0.94 12.27
CA PRO A 266 -15.18 -2.20 12.08
C PRO A 266 -13.90 -2.05 11.24
N PRO A 267 -12.94 -2.99 11.35
CA PRO A 267 -11.53 -2.75 11.10
C PRO A 267 -11.15 -2.95 9.63
N THR A 268 -10.82 -1.85 8.93
CA THR A 268 -9.92 -1.91 7.76
C THR A 268 -8.98 -0.71 7.80
N ILE A 269 -7.72 -0.97 8.14
CA ILE A 269 -6.70 0.02 8.55
C ILE A 269 -6.03 0.73 7.36
N THR A 270 -6.20 0.25 6.12
CA THR A 270 -5.42 0.75 4.95
C THR A 270 -5.93 2.08 4.35
N LYS A 271 -7.20 2.45 4.54
CA LYS A 271 -7.80 3.64 3.87
C LYS A 271 -7.62 4.96 4.62
N TYR A 272 -7.17 4.90 5.88
CA TYR A 272 -7.06 6.07 6.76
C TYR A 272 -5.73 6.83 6.61
N TYR A 273 -4.70 6.22 6.03
CA TYR A 273 -3.33 6.78 6.03
C TYR A 273 -3.16 8.01 5.11
N GLN A 274 -3.84 8.07 3.96
CA GLN A 274 -3.74 9.20 3.03
C GLN A 274 -4.32 10.50 3.63
N ILE A 275 -5.49 10.43 4.26
CA ILE A 275 -6.06 11.57 4.98
C ILE A 275 -5.31 11.82 6.29
N ALA A 276 -4.93 10.78 7.03
CA ALA A 276 -4.26 10.96 8.31
C ALA A 276 -2.93 11.70 8.15
N SER A 277 -2.16 11.47 7.09
CA SER A 277 -0.90 12.21 6.84
C SER A 277 -1.13 13.67 6.42
N VAL A 278 -2.20 13.96 5.65
CA VAL A 278 -2.61 15.32 5.28
C VAL A 278 -3.16 16.09 6.47
N LEU A 279 -4.05 15.46 7.24
CA LEU A 279 -4.63 16.01 8.46
C LEU A 279 -3.58 16.14 9.58
N GLN A 280 -2.57 15.27 9.65
CA GLN A 280 -1.44 15.42 10.59
C GLN A 280 -0.65 16.73 10.40
N LYS A 281 -0.74 17.35 9.21
CA LYS A 281 -0.15 18.66 8.90
C LYS A 281 -1.09 19.83 9.19
N ALA A 282 -2.39 19.59 9.40
CA ALA A 282 -3.41 20.61 9.64
C ALA A 282 -3.37 21.10 11.09
N LYS A 283 -3.29 22.43 11.29
CA LYS A 283 -3.30 23.04 12.63
C LYS A 283 -4.30 24.19 12.70
N GLY A 284 -5.06 24.27 13.79
CA GLY A 284 -5.76 25.50 14.13
C GLY A 284 -4.78 26.64 14.40
N GLY A 285 -5.25 27.88 14.26
CA GLY A 285 -4.48 29.06 14.62
C GLY A 285 -4.25 29.13 16.14
N GLY A 286 -3.15 29.74 16.57
CA GLY A 286 -2.95 30.08 17.98
C GLY A 286 -3.71 31.34 18.38
N GLY A 287 -4.09 31.44 19.65
CA GLY A 287 -4.66 32.66 20.22
C GLY A 287 -3.66 33.83 20.25
N GLY A 288 -4.18 35.05 20.16
CA GLY A 288 -3.40 36.28 20.28
C GLY A 288 -3.00 36.58 21.73
N GLY A 289 -1.94 37.37 21.91
CA GLY A 289 -1.58 37.89 23.23
C GLY A 289 -2.61 38.93 23.74
N SER A 290 -2.64 39.16 25.04
CA SER A 290 -3.49 40.21 25.64
C SER A 290 -2.81 41.57 25.62
N GLY A 291 -3.60 42.63 25.59
CA GLY A 291 -3.12 44.00 25.79
C GLY A 291 -2.71 44.24 27.24
N ALA A 292 -1.77 45.16 27.46
CA ALA A 292 -1.41 45.64 28.78
C ALA A 292 -2.53 46.52 29.39
N GLY A 293 -2.65 46.54 30.72
CA GLY A 293 -3.53 47.50 31.39
C GLY A 293 -2.91 48.90 31.46
N GLY A 294 -3.77 49.92 31.51
CA GLY A 294 -3.35 51.32 31.55
C GLY A 294 -2.59 51.69 32.84
N GLY A 295 -1.47 52.40 32.69
CA GLY A 295 -0.60 52.87 33.78
C GLY A 295 -1.07 54.15 34.50
N TYR A 296 -0.41 54.48 35.61
CA TYR A 296 -0.57 55.76 36.34
C TYR A 296 0.48 56.79 35.86
N ASP A 297 0.04 57.95 35.38
CA ASP A 297 0.85 59.15 35.07
C ASP A 297 2.03 58.95 34.10
N GLY A 298 1.84 58.25 32.98
CA GLY A 298 2.72 58.24 31.78
C GLY A 298 4.21 57.89 31.95
N THR A 299 4.67 57.66 33.19
CA THR A 299 6.06 57.58 33.63
C THR A 299 6.33 56.35 34.50
N HIS A 300 5.28 55.63 34.92
CA HIS A 300 5.35 54.42 35.74
C HIS A 300 5.01 53.17 34.91
N ILE A 301 5.62 52.03 35.28
CA ILE A 301 5.66 50.79 34.50
C ILE A 301 4.24 50.23 34.32
N ALA A 302 3.77 50.18 33.06
CA ALA A 302 2.56 49.43 32.70
C ALA A 302 2.72 47.95 33.11
N ALA A 303 1.67 47.34 33.65
CA ALA A 303 1.70 45.92 33.95
C ALA A 303 1.83 45.16 32.62
N GLY A 304 2.96 44.47 32.42
CA GLY A 304 3.31 43.86 31.14
C GLY A 304 2.19 42.94 30.63
N GLY A 305 1.83 43.08 29.35
CA GLY A 305 0.91 42.18 28.68
C GLY A 305 1.42 40.74 28.71
N GLY A 306 0.51 39.77 28.83
CA GLY A 306 0.86 38.36 28.78
C GLY A 306 1.42 37.98 27.41
N SER A 307 2.59 37.34 27.38
CA SER A 307 3.19 36.82 26.15
C SER A 307 2.29 35.76 25.50
N PRO A 308 2.18 35.72 24.15
CA PRO A 308 1.57 34.60 23.46
C PRO A 308 2.30 33.30 23.85
N SER A 309 1.57 32.30 24.33
CA SER A 309 2.22 31.08 24.83
C SER A 309 2.86 30.29 23.69
N SER A 310 4.17 30.05 23.78
CA SER A 310 4.97 29.23 22.85
C SER A 310 4.89 27.71 23.14
N TYR A 311 3.99 27.28 24.02
CA TYR A 311 3.84 25.88 24.39
C TYR A 311 2.94 25.18 23.38
N HIS A 312 3.53 24.44 22.44
CA HIS A 312 3.14 23.10 21.96
C HIS A 312 3.71 22.87 20.54
N THR A 313 4.88 22.24 20.52
CA THR A 313 5.59 21.71 19.34
C THR A 313 5.06 20.34 18.88
N ALA A 314 3.93 19.86 19.41
CA ALA A 314 3.40 18.52 19.11
C ALA A 314 2.21 18.58 18.14
N ALA A 315 2.33 17.86 17.01
CA ALA A 315 1.33 17.75 15.94
C ALA A 315 -0.02 17.24 16.45
N THR A 316 -1.02 18.11 16.55
CA THR A 316 -2.36 17.71 16.98
C THR A 316 -3.45 18.52 16.26
N LEU A 317 -4.46 17.79 15.77
CA LEU A 317 -5.57 18.19 14.90
C LEU A 317 -6.69 18.92 15.67
N TYR A 318 -6.39 20.03 16.33
CA TYR A 318 -7.43 20.83 16.99
C TYR A 318 -7.99 21.89 16.05
N GLY A 319 -9.24 22.28 16.28
CA GLY A 319 -9.69 23.64 15.98
C GLY A 319 -8.74 24.68 16.63
N GLY A 320 -8.94 25.97 16.38
CA GLY A 320 -8.05 27.02 16.89
C GLY A 320 -7.75 26.84 18.38
N VAL A 321 -6.50 27.00 18.79
CA VAL A 321 -6.12 26.83 20.20
C VAL A 321 -6.19 28.18 20.88
N GLY A 322 -6.94 28.22 21.98
CA GLY A 322 -7.16 29.43 22.73
C GLY A 322 -6.31 29.54 23.99
N TYR A 323 -5.48 30.57 24.08
CA TYR A 323 -4.79 30.94 25.32
C TYR A 323 -5.07 32.40 25.63
N GLY A 324 -5.75 32.66 26.74
CA GLY A 324 -5.97 34.01 27.23
C GLY A 324 -4.73 34.53 27.95
N GLY A 325 -4.12 35.60 27.45
CA GLY A 325 -3.23 36.43 28.27
C GLY A 325 -4.06 37.18 29.30
N GLY A 326 -3.61 37.22 30.56
CA GLY A 326 -4.24 38.03 31.59
C GLY A 326 -3.70 39.46 31.54
N GLY A 327 -4.59 40.44 31.36
CA GLY A 327 -4.25 41.84 31.52
C GLY A 327 -3.98 42.15 32.99
N GLY A 328 -2.79 42.66 33.32
CA GLY A 328 -2.51 43.18 34.66
C GLY A 328 -3.00 44.62 34.79
N ALA A 329 -3.51 44.98 35.96
CA ALA A 329 -3.78 46.38 36.29
C ALA A 329 -2.57 47.03 36.98
N ALA A 330 -2.23 48.26 36.62
CA ALA A 330 -1.15 49.03 37.23
C ALA A 330 -1.65 49.78 38.48
N GLY A 331 -0.94 49.65 39.60
CA GLY A 331 -1.15 50.45 40.82
C GLY A 331 -0.18 51.65 40.90
N PRO A 332 -0.46 52.67 41.73
CA PRO A 332 0.45 53.79 41.95
C PRO A 332 1.60 53.41 42.90
N ASP A 333 2.75 54.08 42.73
CA ASP A 333 4.01 53.94 43.48
C ASP A 333 4.64 52.55 43.49
N GLY A 334 5.31 52.15 42.40
CA GLY A 334 6.30 51.07 42.40
C GLY A 334 5.83 49.66 42.77
N ILE A 335 4.55 49.47 43.09
CA ILE A 335 3.92 48.18 43.42
C ILE A 335 3.11 47.77 42.19
N GLY A 336 3.79 47.14 41.23
CA GLY A 336 3.13 46.57 40.06
C GLY A 336 2.21 45.43 40.48
N GLY A 337 0.93 45.49 40.10
CA GLY A 337 0.04 44.35 40.18
C GLY A 337 0.55 43.23 39.29
N VAL A 338 0.65 42.02 39.82
CA VAL A 338 1.04 40.84 39.03
C VAL A 338 -0.19 40.41 38.23
N GLY A 339 -0.19 40.66 36.92
CA GLY A 339 -1.19 40.10 36.01
C GLY A 339 -1.19 38.57 36.11
N GLY A 340 -2.37 37.96 36.17
CA GLY A 340 -2.50 36.51 36.17
C GLY A 340 -2.05 35.91 34.85
N ASN A 341 -1.27 34.83 34.87
CA ASN A 341 -1.05 34.00 33.69
C ASN A 341 -2.33 33.19 33.45
N GLY A 342 -3.05 33.48 32.37
CA GLY A 342 -4.18 32.66 31.96
C GLY A 342 -3.70 31.26 31.59
N THR A 343 -4.04 30.28 32.42
CA THR A 343 -3.89 28.88 32.06
C THR A 343 -5.01 28.50 31.09
N GLY A 344 -4.72 27.68 30.06
CA GLY A 344 -5.67 27.21 29.04
C GLY A 344 -6.76 26.25 29.56
N THR A 345 -7.14 26.39 30.83
CA THR A 345 -8.17 25.62 31.50
C THR A 345 -9.24 26.59 31.99
N ARG A 346 -10.51 26.22 31.77
CA ARG A 346 -11.64 26.89 32.41
C ARG A 346 -11.42 26.77 33.91
N ALA A 347 -10.98 27.83 34.58
CA ALA A 347 -10.71 27.78 36.01
C ALA A 347 -12.03 27.54 36.75
N THR A 348 -12.34 26.29 37.06
CA THR A 348 -13.54 25.89 37.82
C THR A 348 -13.41 26.18 39.31
N THR A 349 -12.23 26.62 39.76
CA THR A 349 -11.94 26.99 41.15
C THR A 349 -11.45 28.43 41.22
N PRO A 350 -12.02 29.28 42.09
CA PRO A 350 -11.53 30.64 42.33
C PRO A 350 -10.07 30.59 42.77
N SER A 351 -9.15 31.14 41.97
CA SER A 351 -7.77 31.31 42.40
C SER A 351 -7.69 32.55 43.28
N LYS A 352 -7.55 32.33 44.59
CA LYS A 352 -7.25 33.39 45.53
C LYS A 352 -5.81 33.87 45.27
N VAL A 353 -5.64 35.03 44.67
CA VAL A 353 -4.33 35.69 44.67
C VAL A 353 -4.27 36.48 45.98
N ASP A 354 -3.65 35.90 47.01
CA ASP A 354 -3.28 36.67 48.20
C ASP A 354 -2.20 37.67 47.76
N GLN A 355 -2.59 38.92 47.51
CA GLN A 355 -1.65 39.99 47.17
C GLN A 355 -0.98 40.50 48.44
N THR A 356 0.34 40.30 48.55
CA THR A 356 1.15 40.85 49.65
C THR A 356 1.62 42.25 49.28
N PHE A 357 1.05 43.28 49.93
CA PHE A 357 1.47 44.67 49.73
C PHE A 357 2.71 44.99 50.58
N TYR A 358 3.77 45.52 49.98
CA TYR A 358 4.92 46.08 50.69
C TYR A 358 4.74 47.60 50.82
N LEU A 359 4.52 48.10 52.03
CA LEU A 359 4.60 49.53 52.30
C LEU A 359 6.07 49.97 52.28
N ALA A 360 6.36 51.08 51.60
CA ALA A 360 7.71 51.66 51.44
C ALA A 360 8.42 52.02 52.77
N SER A 361 7.75 51.89 53.94
CA SER A 361 8.29 52.30 55.25
C SER A 361 8.69 51.15 56.20
N GLY A 362 8.69 49.88 55.76
CA GLY A 362 9.34 48.79 56.51
C GLY A 362 8.66 48.35 57.83
N SER A 363 7.35 48.55 57.99
CA SER A 363 6.62 48.11 59.20
C SER A 363 5.25 47.48 58.88
N GLU A 364 5.05 46.27 59.42
CA GLU A 364 3.87 45.38 59.49
C GLU A 364 3.15 44.97 58.19
N MET A 365 3.10 43.64 57.98
CA MET A 365 2.37 42.98 56.90
C MET A 365 0.86 43.00 57.17
N TYR A 366 0.07 43.57 56.27
CA TYR A 366 -1.36 43.32 56.21
C TYR A 366 -1.67 42.51 54.94
N SER A 367 -2.06 41.25 55.12
CA SER A 367 -2.64 40.44 54.05
C SER A 367 -4.05 40.97 53.78
N VAL A 368 -4.24 41.64 52.65
CA VAL A 368 -5.60 41.98 52.18
C VAL A 368 -6.12 40.75 51.47
N ALA A 369 -7.11 40.08 52.06
CA ALA A 369 -7.84 39.03 51.37
C ALA A 369 -8.64 39.69 50.24
N SER A 370 -8.20 39.50 48.98
CA SER A 370 -9.02 39.76 47.82
C SER A 370 -10.35 38.99 47.99
N GLY A 371 -11.47 39.69 47.88
CA GLY A 371 -12.78 39.06 47.88
C GLY A 371 -12.85 38.10 46.71
N TYR A 372 -13.34 36.87 46.93
CA TYR A 372 -13.43 35.75 45.98
C TYR A 372 -13.40 36.17 44.49
N GLY A 373 -12.18 36.29 43.95
CA GLY A 373 -11.90 36.62 42.56
C GLY A 373 -12.39 35.50 41.66
N SER A 374 -13.46 35.76 40.94
CA SER A 374 -14.26 34.79 40.21
C SER A 374 -13.62 34.42 38.88
N MET A 375 -13.42 33.11 38.70
CA MET A 375 -13.36 32.35 37.45
C MET A 375 -13.14 33.18 36.17
N GLY A 376 -11.90 33.52 35.82
CA GLY A 376 -11.56 34.21 34.57
C GLY A 376 -10.06 34.45 34.47
N ALA A 377 -9.48 34.35 33.27
CA ALA A 377 -8.05 34.60 33.05
C ALA A 377 -7.71 36.09 32.90
N GLY A 378 -8.71 36.97 32.70
CA GLY A 378 -8.52 38.42 32.72
C GLY A 378 -8.15 38.87 34.13
N GLY A 379 -7.08 39.65 34.29
CA GLY A 379 -6.69 40.13 35.61
C GLY A 379 -7.71 41.10 36.20
N GLU A 380 -7.74 41.15 37.53
CA GLU A 380 -8.53 42.12 38.27
C GLU A 380 -7.91 43.53 38.17
N GLY A 381 -8.70 44.57 38.45
CA GLY A 381 -8.24 45.96 38.50
C GLY A 381 -7.11 46.22 39.52
N ALA A 382 -6.63 47.46 39.65
CA ALA A 382 -5.64 47.83 40.67
C ALA A 382 -6.33 48.50 41.88
N VAL A 383 -5.80 48.28 43.10
CA VAL A 383 -6.27 48.95 44.33
C VAL A 383 -5.32 50.08 44.71
N TYR A 384 -5.86 51.25 45.06
CA TYR A 384 -5.14 52.28 45.81
C TYR A 384 -5.26 52.02 47.32
N ALA A 385 -4.18 52.04 48.09
CA ALA A 385 -4.24 51.93 49.55
C ALA A 385 -3.88 53.28 50.20
N ASP A 386 -4.87 53.97 50.77
CA ASP A 386 -4.59 55.14 51.62
C ASP A 386 -3.99 54.66 52.95
N ALA A 387 -2.76 55.09 53.23
CA ALA A 387 -1.98 54.75 54.42
C ALA A 387 -2.63 55.15 55.77
N THR A 388 -3.75 55.87 55.75
CA THR A 388 -4.31 56.51 56.95
C THR A 388 -5.41 55.71 57.68
N SER A 389 -6.02 54.68 57.09
CA SER A 389 -7.32 54.14 57.60
C SER A 389 -7.36 52.68 58.09
N GLY A 390 -6.27 51.90 58.00
CA GLY A 390 -6.11 50.63 58.73
C GLY A 390 -7.07 49.46 58.40
N ALA A 391 -8.05 49.64 57.50
CA ALA A 391 -8.88 48.55 56.97
C ALA A 391 -9.32 48.86 55.54
N ILE A 392 -8.84 48.08 54.57
CA ILE A 392 -9.12 48.27 53.14
C ILE A 392 -10.10 47.17 52.68
N THR A 393 -11.30 47.57 52.23
CA THR A 393 -12.22 46.68 51.51
C THR A 393 -12.13 46.98 50.01
N VAL A 394 -11.81 45.96 49.22
CA VAL A 394 -11.50 46.09 47.79
C VAL A 394 -12.74 45.85 46.92
N TYR A 395 -13.00 46.74 45.95
CA TYR A 395 -14.07 46.62 44.97
C TYR A 395 -13.52 46.94 43.56
N GLN A 396 -13.23 45.92 42.75
CA GLN A 396 -12.62 46.05 41.41
C GLN A 396 -13.47 45.38 40.33
N GLY A 397 -13.40 45.88 39.09
CA GLY A 397 -14.02 45.21 37.95
C GLY A 397 -13.48 43.80 37.81
N GLN A 398 -14.36 42.83 37.58
CA GLN A 398 -13.97 41.44 37.34
C GLN A 398 -13.41 41.30 35.93
N GLY A 399 -12.36 40.47 35.77
CA GLY A 399 -11.90 40.07 34.45
C GLY A 399 -12.87 39.12 33.76
N GLY A 400 -12.83 39.08 32.43
CA GLY A 400 -13.70 38.21 31.65
C GLY A 400 -13.28 36.71 31.66
N TYR A 401 -14.26 35.82 31.47
CA TYR A 401 -14.04 34.41 31.12
C TYR A 401 -13.20 34.26 29.85
N CYS A 402 -12.34 33.24 29.85
CA CYS A 402 -11.60 32.77 28.69
C CYS A 402 -12.21 31.47 28.18
N ASP A 403 -12.98 31.55 27.10
CA ASP A 403 -13.57 30.37 26.44
C ASP A 403 -12.85 30.11 25.10
N GLY A 404 -11.55 30.40 24.99
CA GLY A 404 -10.75 30.21 23.77
C GLY A 404 -10.11 31.51 23.25
N ALA A 405 -10.79 32.64 23.38
CA ALA A 405 -10.16 33.95 23.33
C ALA A 405 -9.84 34.41 24.76
N GLY A 406 -8.92 35.37 24.90
CA GLY A 406 -8.66 36.02 26.19
C GLY A 406 -9.87 36.84 26.63
N GLY A 407 -10.21 36.76 27.92
CA GLY A 407 -11.14 37.70 28.54
C GLY A 407 -10.45 39.04 28.78
N GLY A 408 -11.18 40.14 28.66
CA GLY A 408 -10.67 41.47 28.95
C GLY A 408 -10.37 41.65 30.44
N GLY A 409 -9.39 42.50 30.78
CA GLY A 409 -9.10 42.87 32.17
C GLY A 409 -10.19 43.79 32.74
N GLY A 410 -10.42 43.72 34.05
CA GLY A 410 -11.36 44.62 34.73
C GLY A 410 -10.80 46.04 34.91
N GLY A 411 -11.67 47.05 34.87
CA GLY A 411 -11.29 48.45 35.07
C GLY A 411 -10.90 48.79 36.52
N GLY A 412 -9.94 49.69 36.70
CA GLY A 412 -9.44 50.12 38.00
C GLY A 412 -10.36 51.10 38.77
N VAL A 413 -10.17 51.19 40.09
CA VAL A 413 -10.87 52.13 41.00
C VAL A 413 -9.92 52.71 42.05
N CYS A 414 -9.97 54.02 42.32
CA CYS A 414 -9.27 54.64 43.44
C CYS A 414 -10.03 54.42 44.77
N ALA A 415 -9.33 54.04 45.84
CA ALA A 415 -9.96 53.57 47.07
C ALA A 415 -10.55 54.68 47.95
N ASN A 416 -11.82 54.45 48.30
CA ASN A 416 -12.59 54.87 49.47
C ASN A 416 -14.09 54.86 49.10
N THR A 417 -14.53 53.89 48.29
CA THR A 417 -15.93 53.80 47.85
C THR A 417 -16.37 52.33 47.79
N THR A 418 -17.67 52.08 47.96
CA THR A 418 -18.29 50.75 47.79
C THR A 418 -18.52 50.38 46.32
N ARG A 419 -17.77 50.96 45.40
CA ARG A 419 -18.07 50.96 43.96
C ARG A 419 -17.01 50.19 43.18
N ILE A 420 -17.47 49.39 42.24
CA ILE A 420 -16.69 48.47 41.40
C ILE A 420 -16.40 49.17 40.05
N GLY A 421 -15.24 48.92 39.44
CA GLY A 421 -14.92 49.31 38.06
C GLY A 421 -15.72 48.49 37.05
N ASN A 422 -15.68 48.82 35.75
CA ASN A 422 -16.39 48.01 34.76
C ASN A 422 -15.73 46.63 34.61
N GLU A 423 -16.55 45.61 34.42
CA GLU A 423 -16.09 44.24 34.16
C GLU A 423 -15.52 44.13 32.74
N GLY A 424 -14.50 43.31 32.57
CA GLY A 424 -13.96 42.97 31.25
C GLY A 424 -14.88 42.02 30.49
N GLY A 425 -14.93 42.15 29.17
CA GLY A 425 -15.71 41.30 28.28
C GLY A 425 -15.21 39.85 28.25
N TYR A 426 -16.10 38.91 27.92
CA TYR A 426 -15.77 37.49 27.76
C TYR A 426 -15.17 37.21 26.40
N GLY A 427 -14.07 36.46 26.38
CA GLY A 427 -13.49 35.91 25.14
C GLY A 427 -14.24 34.66 24.70
N GLY A 428 -14.60 34.55 23.42
CA GLY A 428 -15.39 33.43 22.89
C GLY A 428 -14.56 32.23 22.38
N TYR A 429 -15.24 31.21 21.82
CA TYR A 429 -14.60 30.00 21.30
C TYR A 429 -13.76 30.21 20.05
N ALA A 430 -12.73 29.37 19.92
CA ALA A 430 -11.95 29.28 18.70
C ALA A 430 -12.72 28.61 17.55
N GLY A 431 -12.19 28.73 16.34
CA GLY A 431 -12.79 28.13 15.14
C GLY A 431 -12.78 26.60 15.22
N GLY A 432 -13.89 25.96 14.83
CA GLY A 432 -14.04 24.50 14.87
C GLY A 432 -13.38 23.75 13.72
N PHE A 433 -13.54 22.43 13.70
CA PHE A 433 -13.12 21.57 12.59
C PHE A 433 -14.29 21.33 11.64
N LEU A 434 -14.06 21.54 10.34
CA LEU A 434 -15.02 21.27 9.27
C LEU A 434 -14.35 20.43 8.18
N CYS A 435 -14.92 19.29 7.85
CA CYS A 435 -14.45 18.39 6.80
C CYS A 435 -15.57 18.08 5.81
N ILE A 436 -15.31 18.28 4.51
CA ILE A 436 -16.21 17.92 3.41
C ILE A 436 -15.47 16.89 2.56
N ILE A 437 -16.10 15.73 2.34
CA ILE A 437 -15.57 14.64 1.50
C ILE A 437 -16.62 14.29 0.45
N ALA A 438 -16.37 14.65 -0.80
CA ALA A 438 -17.30 14.47 -1.92
C ALA A 438 -16.71 13.56 -2.99
N ARG A 439 -17.47 12.57 -3.48
CA ARG A 439 -17.09 11.75 -4.63
C ARG A 439 -17.16 12.56 -5.92
N GLY A 440 -18.15 13.45 -6.01
CA GLY A 440 -18.35 14.34 -7.15
C GLY A 440 -17.59 15.65 -7.05
N ASN A 441 -18.10 16.66 -7.75
CA ASN A 441 -17.59 18.02 -7.75
C ASN A 441 -17.90 18.72 -6.42
N VAL A 442 -17.03 19.63 -6.01
CA VAL A 442 -17.29 20.60 -4.95
C VAL A 442 -17.31 21.98 -5.59
N THR A 443 -18.49 22.62 -5.61
CA THR A 443 -18.68 23.95 -6.20
C THR A 443 -19.12 24.93 -5.13
N ILE A 444 -18.32 25.97 -4.91
CA ILE A 444 -18.64 27.11 -4.04
C ILE A 444 -18.94 28.28 -4.98
N ASN A 445 -20.21 28.67 -5.05
CA ASN A 445 -20.66 29.76 -5.91
C ASN A 445 -20.27 31.13 -5.32
N SER A 446 -20.42 32.22 -6.08
CA SER A 446 -19.97 33.56 -5.68
C SER A 446 -20.61 34.15 -4.42
N GLY A 447 -21.73 33.58 -3.96
CA GLY A 447 -22.36 33.89 -2.66
C GLY A 447 -22.17 32.81 -1.60
N GLY A 448 -21.49 31.72 -1.94
CA GLY A 448 -21.21 30.59 -1.06
C GLY A 448 -20.10 30.91 -0.07
N VAL A 449 -20.28 30.51 1.19
CA VAL A 449 -19.32 30.72 2.27
C VAL A 449 -19.07 29.40 3.00
N ILE A 450 -17.80 29.05 3.21
CA ILE A 450 -17.37 27.97 4.10
C ILE A 450 -16.42 28.56 5.13
N GLU A 451 -16.76 28.50 6.42
CA GLU A 451 -15.97 29.19 7.43
C GLU A 451 -15.83 28.50 8.80
N ALA A 452 -14.69 28.73 9.43
CA ALA A 452 -14.34 28.22 10.75
C ALA A 452 -13.54 29.27 11.53
N ASN A 453 -14.10 30.47 11.69
CA ASN A 453 -13.44 31.60 12.31
C ASN A 453 -13.42 31.51 13.84
N GLY A 454 -12.35 32.03 14.45
CA GLY A 454 -12.23 32.25 15.89
C GLY A 454 -13.08 33.41 16.39
N ALA A 455 -13.38 33.43 17.68
CA ALA A 455 -14.03 34.55 18.35
C ALA A 455 -13.05 35.66 18.70
N ASP A 456 -13.57 36.88 18.77
CA ASP A 456 -12.82 38.04 19.23
C ASP A 456 -12.51 37.92 20.73
N GLY A 457 -11.44 38.58 21.14
CA GLY A 457 -11.08 38.77 22.53
C GLY A 457 -12.08 39.67 23.25
N GLY A 458 -12.20 39.51 24.56
CA GLY A 458 -13.06 40.36 25.37
C GLY A 458 -12.47 41.76 25.55
N ASP A 459 -13.30 42.79 25.42
CA ASP A 459 -12.88 44.19 25.65
C ASP A 459 -12.48 44.40 27.12
N GLY A 460 -11.47 45.24 27.36
CA GLY A 460 -11.09 45.68 28.70
C GLY A 460 -12.17 46.57 29.32
N GLY A 461 -12.37 46.45 30.63
CA GLY A 461 -13.31 47.30 31.36
C GLY A 461 -12.77 48.73 31.52
N ASP A 462 -13.61 49.73 31.24
CA ASP A 462 -13.27 51.13 31.50
C ASP A 462 -13.04 51.40 32.99
N ALA A 463 -12.10 52.30 33.26
CA ALA A 463 -11.91 52.89 34.57
C ALA A 463 -13.08 53.81 34.94
N LYS A 464 -13.36 53.94 36.24
CA LYS A 464 -14.46 54.79 36.72
C LYS A 464 -14.08 56.28 36.72
N ALA A 465 -14.82 57.09 35.94
CA ALA A 465 -14.57 58.50 35.66
C ALA A 465 -14.52 59.50 36.84
N ASP A 466 -14.92 59.10 38.05
CA ASP A 466 -15.08 60.01 39.20
C ASP A 466 -13.74 60.40 39.88
N PHE A 467 -12.59 59.86 39.42
CA PHE A 467 -11.27 60.05 40.05
C PHE A 467 -10.16 60.38 39.03
N SER A 468 -9.12 61.09 39.49
CA SER A 468 -8.17 61.77 38.61
C SER A 468 -7.14 60.88 37.89
N SER A 469 -7.10 59.56 38.17
CA SER A 469 -5.91 58.77 37.84
C SER A 469 -6.07 57.22 37.84
N ALA A 470 -7.21 56.67 37.41
CA ALA A 470 -7.39 55.21 37.31
C ALA A 470 -7.17 54.71 35.87
N GLY A 471 -6.42 53.61 35.70
CA GLY A 471 -6.16 53.00 34.39
C GLY A 471 -7.27 52.05 33.93
N GLY A 472 -7.50 51.99 32.62
CA GLY A 472 -8.42 51.03 32.01
C GLY A 472 -7.84 49.62 31.91
N GLY A 473 -8.71 48.61 31.82
CA GLY A 473 -8.31 47.21 31.65
C GLY A 473 -7.74 46.94 30.25
N GLY A 474 -6.76 46.06 30.13
CA GLY A 474 -6.26 45.62 28.81
C GLY A 474 -7.25 44.71 28.09
N GLY A 475 -7.27 44.79 26.75
CA GLY A 475 -8.09 43.93 25.90
C GLY A 475 -7.60 42.48 25.84
N GLY A 476 -8.51 41.53 25.76
CA GLY A 476 -8.19 40.11 25.61
C GLY A 476 -7.68 39.76 24.21
N GLY A 477 -6.78 38.79 24.08
CA GLY A 477 -6.32 38.33 22.77
C GLY A 477 -7.40 37.54 22.01
N GLY A 478 -7.45 37.67 20.68
CA GLY A 478 -8.41 36.95 19.83
C GLY A 478 -8.15 35.44 19.78
N ALA A 479 -9.19 34.63 19.59
CA ALA A 479 -9.04 33.19 19.44
C ALA A 479 -8.47 32.81 18.06
N GLY A 480 -7.77 31.67 17.99
CA GLY A 480 -7.29 31.15 16.71
C GLY A 480 -8.41 30.69 15.77
N GLY A 481 -8.15 30.76 14.46
CA GLY A 481 -9.00 30.18 13.43
C GLY A 481 -8.98 28.65 13.45
N GLY A 482 -10.04 28.04 12.93
CA GLY A 482 -10.26 26.59 12.90
C GLY A 482 -9.55 25.85 11.77
N VAL A 483 -10.03 24.65 11.46
CA VAL A 483 -9.50 23.85 10.35
C VAL A 483 -10.63 23.52 9.39
N ILE A 484 -10.42 23.83 8.11
CA ILE A 484 -11.32 23.46 7.01
C ILE A 484 -10.57 22.49 6.12
N ALA A 485 -11.15 21.30 5.90
CA ALA A 485 -10.64 20.32 4.96
C ALA A 485 -11.71 20.01 3.90
N ILE A 486 -11.37 20.14 2.63
CA ILE A 486 -12.24 19.87 1.49
C ILE A 486 -11.54 18.85 0.60
N PHE A 487 -12.22 17.73 0.42
CA PHE A 487 -11.77 16.57 -0.29
C PHE A 487 -12.77 16.25 -1.40
N TYR A 488 -12.32 16.10 -2.65
CA TYR A 488 -13.23 16.03 -3.81
C TYR A 488 -12.74 15.08 -4.90
N GLY A 489 -13.61 14.21 -5.41
CA GLY A 489 -13.27 13.27 -6.50
C GLY A 489 -13.50 13.82 -7.92
N GLY A 490 -14.33 14.85 -8.06
CA GLY A 490 -14.54 15.57 -9.32
C GLY A 490 -13.70 16.83 -9.42
N THR A 491 -14.33 17.95 -9.78
CA THR A 491 -13.69 19.27 -9.86
C THR A 491 -13.97 20.09 -8.60
N TYR A 492 -12.96 20.78 -8.09
CA TYR A 492 -13.15 21.84 -7.10
C TYR A 492 -13.21 23.20 -7.78
N THR A 493 -14.36 23.88 -7.66
CA THR A 493 -14.56 25.24 -8.14
C THR A 493 -14.89 26.13 -6.96
N ASN A 494 -14.05 27.14 -6.69
CA ASN A 494 -14.33 28.12 -5.65
C ASN A 494 -14.43 29.53 -6.25
N ASN A 495 -15.65 30.03 -6.36
CA ASN A 495 -15.96 31.41 -6.72
C ASN A 495 -16.43 32.24 -5.50
N GLY A 496 -16.57 31.62 -4.33
CA GLY A 496 -17.04 32.24 -3.09
C GLY A 496 -15.93 32.40 -2.05
N THR A 497 -16.29 32.31 -0.76
CA THR A 497 -15.37 32.53 0.36
C THR A 497 -15.11 31.24 1.13
N VAL A 498 -13.84 30.87 1.32
CA VAL A 498 -13.41 29.82 2.26
C VAL A 498 -12.43 30.44 3.25
N GLN A 499 -12.75 30.44 4.55
CA GLN A 499 -11.96 31.17 5.53
C GLN A 499 -11.92 30.54 6.92
N ALA A 500 -10.74 30.54 7.54
CA ALA A 500 -10.52 30.11 8.92
C ALA A 500 -9.72 31.19 9.67
N LEU A 501 -10.31 32.38 9.80
CA LEU A 501 -9.65 33.55 10.38
C LEU A 501 -9.54 33.44 11.90
N GLY A 502 -8.46 33.97 12.47
CA GLY A 502 -8.43 34.27 13.89
C GLY A 502 -9.38 35.41 14.23
N GLY A 503 -9.90 35.42 15.45
CA GLY A 503 -10.69 36.54 15.97
C GLY A 503 -9.82 37.77 16.21
N ALA A 504 -10.44 38.94 16.21
CA ALA A 504 -9.78 40.18 16.57
C ALA A 504 -9.39 40.18 18.06
N GLY A 505 -8.39 40.97 18.44
CA GLY A 505 -8.19 41.28 19.86
C GLY A 505 -9.31 42.18 20.37
N GLY A 506 -9.67 42.03 21.63
CA GLY A 506 -10.59 42.94 22.32
C GLY A 506 -9.95 44.31 22.48
N LEU A 507 -10.77 45.35 22.50
CA LEU A 507 -10.31 46.72 22.70
C LEU A 507 -9.85 46.93 24.14
N GLY A 508 -8.87 47.79 24.35
CA GLY A 508 -8.53 48.27 25.69
C GLY A 508 -9.63 49.16 26.28
N GLY A 509 -9.84 49.07 27.59
CA GLY A 509 -10.77 49.94 28.32
C GLY A 509 -10.20 51.34 28.49
N ALA A 510 -11.05 52.36 28.53
CA ALA A 510 -10.64 53.74 28.71
C ALA A 510 -10.15 54.02 30.14
N GLY A 511 -9.10 54.83 30.28
CA GLY A 511 -8.64 55.38 31.56
C GLY A 511 -9.56 56.49 32.10
N ALA A 512 -9.38 56.86 33.37
CA ALA A 512 -10.14 57.90 34.05
C ALA A 512 -9.24 59.03 34.58
N GLY A 513 -9.71 60.27 34.39
CA GLY A 513 -9.02 61.49 34.84
C GLY A 513 -7.89 61.94 33.92
N ALA A 514 -7.07 62.90 34.38
CA ALA A 514 -5.98 63.48 33.57
C ALA A 514 -4.72 62.61 33.52
N LEU A 515 -4.62 61.60 34.41
CA LEU A 515 -3.40 60.80 34.63
C LEU A 515 -3.61 59.29 34.43
N GLY A 516 -4.84 58.83 34.17
CA GLY A 516 -5.13 57.43 33.92
C GLY A 516 -4.92 57.08 32.45
N GLY A 517 -4.06 56.10 32.15
CA GLY A 517 -3.88 55.60 30.79
C GLY A 517 -5.01 54.65 30.36
N ASP A 518 -5.29 54.64 29.05
CA ASP A 518 -6.14 53.61 28.43
C ASP A 518 -5.40 52.26 28.47
N GLY A 519 -6.17 51.17 28.55
CA GLY A 519 -5.64 49.83 28.29
C GLY A 519 -5.23 49.67 26.83
N GLU A 520 -4.29 48.78 26.56
CA GLU A 520 -3.95 48.40 25.18
C GLU A 520 -4.93 47.37 24.64
N ASP A 521 -5.15 47.38 23.33
CA ASP A 521 -5.91 46.36 22.62
C ASP A 521 -5.18 45.01 22.69
N GLY A 522 -5.95 43.92 22.69
CA GLY A 522 -5.43 42.58 22.50
C GLY A 522 -4.90 42.37 21.07
N TYR A 523 -4.04 41.38 20.90
CA TYR A 523 -3.61 40.96 19.56
C TYR A 523 -4.64 40.01 18.93
N PRO A 524 -4.83 40.06 17.60
CA PRO A 524 -5.68 39.09 16.91
C PRO A 524 -5.10 37.67 17.03
N GLY A 525 -6.00 36.69 17.01
CA GLY A 525 -5.62 35.29 16.86
C GLY A 525 -5.02 35.02 15.49
N ALA A 526 -4.18 33.99 15.39
CA ALA A 526 -3.68 33.53 14.11
C ALA A 526 -4.79 32.85 13.30
N ASN A 527 -4.71 32.97 11.97
CA ASN A 527 -5.55 32.18 11.07
C ASN A 527 -5.23 30.69 11.22
N GLY A 528 -6.25 29.87 11.03
CA GLY A 528 -6.12 28.41 10.98
C GLY A 528 -5.82 27.89 9.58
N THR A 529 -5.95 26.58 9.41
CA THR A 529 -5.54 25.90 8.17
C THR A 529 -6.74 25.61 7.27
N ILE A 530 -6.60 25.89 5.97
CA ILE A 530 -7.53 25.45 4.93
C ILE A 530 -6.81 24.46 4.03
N ILE A 531 -7.39 23.28 3.88
CA ILE A 531 -6.88 22.21 3.03
C ILE A 531 -7.92 21.95 1.95
N THR A 532 -7.49 22.02 0.69
CA THR A 532 -8.29 21.61 -0.46
C THR A 532 -7.48 20.58 -1.22
N GLN A 533 -7.93 19.34 -1.26
CA GLN A 533 -7.20 18.24 -1.84
C GLN A 533 -8.11 17.45 -2.77
N SER A 534 -7.67 17.29 -4.03
CA SER A 534 -8.33 16.35 -4.92
C SER A 534 -8.13 14.95 -4.36
N ILE A 535 -9.24 14.21 -4.30
CA ILE A 535 -9.32 12.79 -4.08
C ILE A 535 -10.03 12.21 -5.28
N THR A 536 -9.48 12.48 -6.46
CA THR A 536 -9.58 11.49 -7.51
C THR A 536 -9.17 10.17 -6.86
N PRO A 537 -9.98 9.12 -6.91
CA PRO A 537 -9.46 7.80 -6.64
C PRO A 537 -8.35 7.60 -7.67
N THR A 538 -7.09 7.84 -7.29
CA THR A 538 -6.11 6.82 -7.62
C THR A 538 -6.51 5.64 -6.76
N ILE A 539 -7.49 4.88 -7.28
CA ILE A 539 -7.42 3.44 -7.11
C ILE A 539 -6.01 3.12 -7.59
N GLY A 540 -5.17 2.63 -6.68
CA GLY A 540 -3.87 2.10 -7.05
C GLY A 540 -4.05 1.24 -8.30
N GLY A 541 -3.39 1.62 -9.38
CA GLY A 541 -3.56 1.00 -10.70
C GLY A 541 -4.24 1.89 -11.73
N GLY A 542 -3.55 2.94 -12.19
CA GLY A 542 -4.00 3.75 -13.33
C GLY A 542 -2.89 4.65 -13.89
N VAL A 543 -1.88 4.05 -14.53
CA VAL A 543 -0.84 4.72 -15.33
C VAL A 543 -0.25 5.99 -14.66
N GLY A 544 0.36 5.84 -13.48
CA GLY A 544 1.07 6.95 -12.82
C GLY A 544 1.54 6.68 -11.38
N ASP A 545 0.73 6.01 -10.56
CA ASP A 545 1.07 5.78 -9.15
C ASP A 545 1.79 4.45 -8.97
N TYR A 546 3.07 4.47 -9.25
CA TYR A 546 3.97 3.40 -8.85
C TYR A 546 5.05 3.96 -7.94
N LEU A 547 5.50 3.15 -6.99
CA LEU A 547 6.66 3.52 -6.20
C LEU A 547 7.92 3.28 -7.04
N LEU A 548 8.95 4.09 -6.85
CA LEU A 548 10.13 4.10 -7.67
C LEU A 548 11.38 4.05 -6.79
N VAL A 549 12.29 3.15 -7.15
CA VAL A 549 13.67 3.15 -6.69
C VAL A 549 14.55 3.61 -7.85
N ASP A 550 15.30 4.69 -7.63
CA ASP A 550 16.32 5.21 -8.56
C ASP A 550 17.64 5.34 -7.80
N GLY A 551 18.57 4.41 -8.02
CA GLY A 551 19.86 4.39 -7.32
C GLY A 551 20.75 5.61 -7.59
N VAL A 552 20.47 6.39 -8.63
CA VAL A 552 21.26 7.58 -9.02
C VAL A 552 20.63 8.86 -8.48
N ASN A 553 19.33 9.03 -8.66
CA ASN A 553 18.63 10.29 -8.36
C ASN A 553 17.73 10.24 -7.11
N GLY A 554 17.54 9.06 -6.51
CA GLY A 554 16.71 8.87 -5.33
C GLY A 554 17.37 9.26 -4.01
N ASP A 555 16.53 9.40 -2.99
CA ASP A 555 16.91 9.62 -1.58
C ASP A 555 15.99 8.76 -0.69
N ASP A 556 16.55 8.05 0.29
CA ASP A 556 15.77 7.19 1.19
C ASP A 556 14.93 7.98 2.22
N LEU A 557 15.11 9.32 2.27
CA LEU A 557 14.22 10.24 2.96
C LEU A 557 12.96 10.58 2.15
N ASN A 558 12.91 10.24 0.87
CA ASN A 558 11.75 10.46 0.02
C ASN A 558 10.62 9.46 0.32
N ASP A 559 9.45 9.69 -0.26
CA ASP A 559 8.27 8.85 -0.10
C ASP A 559 8.17 7.70 -1.12
N GLY A 560 9.09 7.63 -2.08
CA GLY A 560 9.12 6.60 -3.11
C GLY A 560 8.22 6.91 -4.30
N SER A 561 7.58 8.07 -4.37
CA SER A 561 6.86 8.51 -5.58
C SER A 561 7.80 8.62 -6.80
N PRO A 562 7.27 8.63 -8.04
CA PRO A 562 8.11 8.83 -9.23
C PRO A 562 8.87 10.17 -9.22
N GLU A 563 8.28 11.23 -8.64
CA GLU A 563 8.90 12.54 -8.47
C GLU A 563 9.96 12.55 -7.36
N TYR A 564 9.75 11.75 -6.31
CA TYR A 564 10.64 11.62 -5.15
C TYR A 564 10.96 10.15 -4.90
N PRO A 565 11.79 9.52 -5.75
CA PRO A 565 12.08 8.10 -5.64
C PRO A 565 12.96 7.79 -4.43
N TRP A 566 12.84 6.58 -3.90
CA TRP A 566 13.82 6.04 -2.96
C TRP A 566 15.15 5.78 -3.66
N LYS A 567 16.23 5.77 -2.88
CA LYS A 567 17.56 5.44 -3.39
C LYS A 567 17.83 3.94 -3.36
N THR A 568 17.38 3.26 -2.31
CA THR A 568 17.73 1.86 -2.06
C THR A 568 16.52 0.94 -2.12
N ILE A 569 16.76 -0.28 -2.60
CA ILE A 569 15.75 -1.35 -2.61
C ILE A 569 15.41 -1.77 -1.17
N GLY A 570 16.37 -1.71 -0.23
CA GLY A 570 16.14 -1.96 1.19
C GLY A 570 15.14 -0.99 1.82
N LYS A 571 15.18 0.29 1.44
CA LYS A 571 14.18 1.27 1.87
C LYS A 571 12.79 0.91 1.36
N ALA A 572 12.67 0.49 0.11
CA ALA A 572 11.41 0.05 -0.45
C ALA A 572 10.86 -1.22 0.24
N ALA A 573 11.69 -2.25 0.42
CA ALA A 573 11.30 -3.52 1.04
C ALA A 573 10.83 -3.38 2.50
N SER A 574 11.34 -2.37 3.21
CA SER A 574 10.93 -2.05 4.59
C SER A 574 9.71 -1.12 4.69
N THR A 575 9.27 -0.53 3.57
CA THR A 575 8.23 0.52 3.57
C THR A 575 6.97 0.12 2.80
N ALA A 576 7.11 -0.56 1.66
CA ALA A 576 6.00 -0.91 0.80
C ALA A 576 4.96 -1.78 1.53
N VAL A 577 3.68 -1.57 1.21
CA VAL A 577 2.53 -2.25 1.83
C VAL A 577 1.65 -2.93 0.78
N ALA A 578 0.71 -3.76 1.23
CA ALA A 578 -0.16 -4.57 0.39
C ALA A 578 -0.81 -3.79 -0.77
N GLY A 579 -0.69 -4.33 -1.99
CA GLY A 579 -1.24 -3.75 -3.22
C GLY A 579 -0.31 -2.77 -3.93
N GLU A 580 0.81 -2.39 -3.32
CA GLU A 580 1.77 -1.47 -3.93
C GLU A 580 2.72 -2.19 -4.89
N THR A 581 3.04 -1.51 -5.99
CA THR A 581 4.09 -1.92 -6.93
C THR A 581 5.24 -0.93 -6.86
N VAL A 582 6.43 -1.44 -6.55
CA VAL A 582 7.71 -0.74 -6.56
C VAL A 582 8.45 -1.08 -7.86
N TYR A 583 8.57 -0.13 -8.79
CA TYR A 583 9.50 -0.27 -9.90
C TYR A 583 10.92 0.12 -9.50
N ILE A 584 11.89 -0.66 -9.95
CA ILE A 584 13.30 -0.49 -9.65
C ILE A 584 14.03 -0.20 -10.96
N LYS A 585 14.59 1.00 -11.08
CA LYS A 585 15.33 1.40 -12.28
C LYS A 585 16.62 0.62 -12.41
N GLY A 586 17.07 0.47 -13.65
CA GLY A 586 18.29 -0.21 -14.01
C GLY A 586 19.50 0.43 -13.37
N GLY A 587 20.49 -0.41 -13.05
CA GLY A 587 21.68 0.00 -12.32
C GLY A 587 22.11 -1.05 -11.31
N THR A 588 23.31 -0.86 -10.76
CA THR A 588 23.87 -1.74 -9.73
C THR A 588 23.63 -1.13 -8.35
N TYR A 589 22.90 -1.87 -7.51
CA TYR A 589 22.61 -1.55 -6.13
C TYR A 589 23.52 -2.39 -5.24
N GLU A 590 24.65 -1.81 -4.84
CA GLU A 590 25.56 -2.46 -3.90
C GLU A 590 24.92 -2.51 -2.51
N ILE A 591 24.80 -3.72 -1.95
CA ILE A 591 24.25 -3.92 -0.62
C ILE A 591 25.35 -4.34 0.35
N THR A 592 25.28 -3.82 1.57
CA THR A 592 26.17 -4.19 2.69
C THR A 592 25.45 -4.99 3.78
N ALA A 593 24.15 -5.21 3.61
CA ALA A 593 23.28 -5.99 4.49
C ALA A 593 22.13 -6.60 3.65
N PRO A 594 21.48 -7.67 4.14
CA PRO A 594 20.29 -8.24 3.51
C PRO A 594 19.18 -7.21 3.25
N ILE A 595 18.47 -7.33 2.13
CA ILE A 595 17.20 -6.63 1.88
C ILE A 595 16.10 -7.46 2.52
N LEU A 596 15.46 -6.92 3.56
CA LEU A 596 14.42 -7.63 4.31
C LEU A 596 13.04 -7.06 4.00
N CYS A 597 12.12 -7.90 3.53
CA CYS A 597 10.70 -7.54 3.46
C CYS A 597 10.14 -7.40 4.88
N GLN A 598 9.55 -6.25 5.21
CA GLN A 598 9.00 -5.99 6.56
C GLN A 598 7.48 -6.10 6.65
N ASN A 599 6.80 -6.06 5.51
CA ASN A 599 5.34 -6.12 5.43
C ASN A 599 4.92 -7.29 4.53
N SER A 600 3.74 -7.84 4.83
CA SER A 600 3.05 -8.78 3.95
C SER A 600 2.04 -8.06 3.07
N GLY A 601 1.81 -8.61 1.88
CA GLY A 601 0.64 -8.30 1.09
C GLY A 601 -0.62 -8.96 1.65
N THR A 602 -1.65 -9.03 0.83
CA THR A 602 -2.86 -9.81 1.13
C THR A 602 -3.36 -10.51 -0.14
N ALA A 603 -4.27 -11.47 -0.01
CA ALA A 603 -4.89 -12.13 -1.15
C ALA A 603 -5.46 -11.11 -2.15
N GLY A 604 -4.99 -11.18 -3.40
CA GLY A 604 -5.37 -10.25 -4.47
C GLY A 604 -4.72 -8.85 -4.38
N SER A 605 -3.82 -8.61 -3.44
CA SER A 605 -3.08 -7.36 -3.27
C SER A 605 -1.66 -7.64 -2.80
N PHE A 606 -0.86 -8.19 -3.72
CA PHE A 606 0.56 -8.48 -3.49
C PHE A 606 1.35 -7.18 -3.28
N ILE A 607 2.44 -7.27 -2.52
CA ILE A 607 3.51 -6.27 -2.62
C ILE A 607 4.39 -6.70 -3.79
N THR A 608 4.54 -5.85 -4.81
CA THR A 608 5.28 -6.21 -6.02
C THR A 608 6.55 -5.39 -6.14
N PHE A 609 7.72 -6.05 -6.19
CA PHE A 609 9.00 -5.43 -6.52
C PHE A 609 9.37 -5.81 -7.94
N LYS A 610 9.39 -4.84 -8.85
CA LYS A 610 9.48 -5.10 -10.29
C LYS A 610 10.57 -4.29 -10.95
N ALA A 611 11.28 -4.86 -11.92
CA ALA A 611 12.17 -4.10 -12.78
C ALA A 611 11.40 -3.01 -13.53
N TYR A 612 11.94 -1.79 -13.58
CA TYR A 612 11.40 -0.74 -14.42
C TYR A 612 11.38 -1.23 -15.89
N PRO A 613 10.32 -0.98 -16.66
CA PRO A 613 10.16 -1.58 -17.99
C PRO A 613 11.40 -1.38 -18.89
N SER A 614 11.92 -2.49 -19.44
CA SER A 614 13.13 -2.53 -20.28
C SER A 614 14.44 -2.15 -19.60
N GLU A 615 14.46 -2.02 -18.27
CA GLU A 615 15.66 -1.76 -17.49
C GLU A 615 16.03 -3.01 -16.66
N THR A 616 17.31 -3.12 -16.28
CA THR A 616 17.84 -4.28 -15.54
C THR A 616 18.43 -3.82 -14.21
N PRO A 617 17.67 -3.87 -13.11
CA PRO A 617 18.20 -3.65 -11.78
C PRO A 617 19.03 -4.85 -11.32
N ILE A 618 20.20 -4.56 -10.76
CA ILE A 618 21.16 -5.57 -10.27
C ILE A 618 21.42 -5.32 -8.79
N ILE A 619 20.98 -6.22 -7.92
CA ILE A 619 21.39 -6.27 -6.53
C ILE A 619 22.77 -6.95 -6.48
N ASP A 620 23.77 -6.25 -5.95
CA ASP A 620 25.14 -6.76 -5.85
C ASP A 620 25.56 -6.90 -4.40
N ALA A 621 25.67 -8.15 -3.95
CA ALA A 621 25.93 -8.50 -2.55
C ALA A 621 27.41 -8.55 -2.18
N ARG A 622 28.34 -8.12 -3.05
CA ARG A 622 29.79 -8.07 -2.74
C ARG A 622 30.13 -7.23 -1.51
N GLY A 623 29.31 -6.25 -1.17
CA GLY A 623 29.47 -5.40 0.02
C GLY A 623 29.17 -6.12 1.33
N ILE A 624 28.52 -7.28 1.29
CA ILE A 624 28.27 -8.12 2.47
C ILE A 624 29.56 -8.87 2.81
N THR A 625 30.19 -8.47 3.90
CA THR A 625 31.50 -9.00 4.34
C THR A 625 31.39 -9.97 5.52
N SER A 626 30.21 -10.06 6.13
CA SER A 626 29.86 -11.04 7.16
C SER A 626 28.50 -11.62 6.80
N TYR A 627 28.42 -12.93 6.61
CA TYR A 627 27.20 -13.64 6.25
C TYR A 627 26.59 -14.28 7.50
N ASP A 628 25.27 -14.13 7.65
CA ASP A 628 24.45 -14.85 8.62
C ASP A 628 23.56 -15.79 7.83
N ASP A 629 23.77 -17.10 7.99
CA ASP A 629 23.09 -18.16 7.24
C ASP A 629 21.57 -18.21 7.45
N SER A 630 21.02 -17.31 8.27
CA SER A 630 19.58 -17.15 8.48
C SER A 630 18.90 -16.26 7.42
N TYR A 631 19.65 -15.76 6.43
CA TYR A 631 19.15 -14.76 5.48
C TYR A 631 19.56 -15.01 4.03
N SER A 632 18.87 -14.35 3.11
CA SER A 632 19.22 -14.18 1.70
C SER A 632 19.65 -12.75 1.39
N ALA A 633 20.25 -12.51 0.21
CA ALA A 633 20.53 -11.15 -0.24
C ALA A 633 19.24 -10.33 -0.45
N PHE A 634 18.22 -10.95 -1.06
CA PHE A 634 16.83 -10.49 -1.01
C PHE A 634 16.00 -11.50 -0.23
N ASP A 635 15.54 -11.12 0.96
CA ASP A 635 14.89 -12.01 1.92
C ASP A 635 13.40 -11.67 2.10
N PHE A 636 12.54 -12.67 1.94
CA PHE A 636 11.10 -12.54 2.16
C PHE A 636 10.72 -12.45 3.65
N ASN A 637 11.61 -12.88 4.54
CA ASN A 637 11.58 -12.61 5.98
C ASN A 637 10.24 -12.98 6.65
N GLY A 638 9.71 -14.16 6.31
CA GLY A 638 8.46 -14.70 6.84
C GLY A 638 7.20 -13.99 6.35
N GLN A 639 7.32 -13.04 5.42
CA GLN A 639 6.19 -12.27 4.90
C GLN A 639 5.45 -13.05 3.81
N GLU A 640 4.20 -12.68 3.60
CA GLU A 640 3.30 -13.35 2.66
C GLU A 640 2.82 -12.41 1.54
N TYR A 641 2.37 -12.97 0.42
CA TYR A 641 1.81 -12.22 -0.73
C TYR A 641 2.80 -11.20 -1.32
N ILE A 642 3.98 -11.68 -1.70
CA ILE A 642 5.05 -10.86 -2.30
C ILE A 642 5.39 -11.39 -3.69
N GLU A 643 5.49 -10.48 -4.65
CA GLU A 643 6.00 -10.75 -5.99
C GLU A 643 7.34 -10.04 -6.20
N LEU A 644 8.35 -10.79 -6.63
CA LEU A 644 9.62 -10.27 -7.11
C LEU A 644 9.72 -10.55 -8.62
N ASN A 645 9.83 -9.50 -9.43
CA ASN A 645 9.68 -9.57 -10.88
C ASN A 645 10.86 -8.91 -11.62
N GLY A 646 11.60 -9.68 -12.43
CA GLY A 646 12.60 -9.14 -13.36
C GLY A 646 13.90 -8.64 -12.71
N ILE A 647 14.19 -8.99 -11.46
CA ILE A 647 15.36 -8.48 -10.73
C ILE A 647 16.56 -9.42 -10.89
N THR A 648 17.76 -8.85 -11.09
CA THR A 648 19.01 -9.62 -11.03
C THR A 648 19.64 -9.53 -9.63
N VAL A 649 20.04 -10.67 -9.05
CA VAL A 649 20.84 -10.74 -7.82
C VAL A 649 22.16 -11.42 -8.13
N GLN A 650 23.27 -10.85 -7.66
CA GLN A 650 24.61 -11.42 -7.88
C GLN A 650 25.53 -11.35 -6.67
N HIS A 651 26.50 -12.26 -6.63
CA HIS A 651 27.56 -12.33 -5.61
C HIS A 651 27.08 -12.52 -4.16
N ALA A 652 25.91 -13.10 -3.96
CA ALA A 652 25.43 -13.50 -2.63
C ALA A 652 26.21 -14.73 -2.11
N GLY A 653 26.35 -14.88 -0.79
CA GLY A 653 26.91 -16.10 -0.19
C GLY A 653 28.45 -16.20 -0.20
N GLY A 654 29.17 -15.10 -0.43
CA GLY A 654 30.60 -14.95 -0.13
C GLY A 654 31.58 -15.47 -1.18
N LEU A 655 32.37 -14.54 -1.75
CA LEU A 655 33.55 -14.81 -2.59
C LEU A 655 34.73 -15.47 -1.85
N ASN A 656 34.62 -15.70 -0.53
CA ASN A 656 35.70 -16.10 0.37
C ASN A 656 35.48 -17.46 1.06
N GLY A 657 34.63 -18.33 0.51
CA GLY A 657 34.44 -19.70 1.03
C GLY A 657 33.66 -19.80 2.34
N ALA A 658 32.65 -18.94 2.54
CA ALA A 658 31.73 -19.09 3.65
C ALA A 658 30.85 -20.33 3.42
N SER A 659 30.97 -21.34 4.27
CA SER A 659 30.06 -22.48 4.33
C SER A 659 28.75 -22.03 4.96
N GLY A 660 27.63 -22.08 4.22
CA GLY A 660 26.37 -21.55 4.74
C GLY A 660 25.17 -21.73 3.81
N TYR A 661 24.01 -21.22 4.25
CA TYR A 661 22.72 -21.27 3.54
C TYR A 661 22.32 -19.91 2.93
N TYR A 662 23.23 -18.93 2.89
CA TYR A 662 22.90 -17.55 2.50
C TYR A 662 22.55 -17.40 1.01
N CYS A 663 21.29 -17.49 0.62
CA CYS A 663 20.88 -17.51 -0.79
C CYS A 663 20.94 -16.13 -1.49
N GLY A 664 20.81 -16.14 -2.82
CA GLY A 664 20.54 -14.92 -3.60
C GLY A 664 19.15 -14.34 -3.31
N ILE A 665 18.10 -15.10 -3.61
CA ILE A 665 16.69 -14.73 -3.36
C ILE A 665 16.05 -15.83 -2.49
N GLY A 666 15.33 -15.45 -1.44
CA GLY A 666 14.52 -16.43 -0.74
C GLY A 666 14.27 -16.15 0.72
N GLN A 667 14.28 -17.21 1.53
CA GLN A 667 14.18 -17.15 2.98
C GLN A 667 14.82 -18.41 3.55
N VAL A 668 15.68 -18.23 4.55
CA VAL A 668 16.54 -19.29 5.04
C VAL A 668 16.37 -19.43 6.55
N TRP A 669 15.29 -20.11 6.97
CA TRP A 669 15.10 -20.49 8.37
C TRP A 669 15.07 -21.99 8.49
N TRP A 670 16.14 -22.56 9.06
CA TRP A 670 16.11 -23.96 9.45
C TRP A 670 15.15 -24.14 10.63
N THR A 671 13.92 -24.58 10.36
CA THR A 671 12.96 -24.95 11.41
C THR A 671 12.53 -26.40 11.24
N ALA A 672 12.64 -27.18 12.32
CA ALA A 672 12.12 -28.55 12.37
C ALA A 672 10.58 -28.60 12.50
N THR A 673 9.92 -27.44 12.46
CA THR A 673 8.46 -27.30 12.55
C THR A 673 7.87 -27.10 11.16
N PRO A 674 6.93 -27.96 10.72
CA PRO A 674 6.37 -27.87 9.37
C PRO A 674 5.73 -26.51 9.11
N LEU A 675 5.87 -26.01 7.87
CA LEU A 675 5.13 -24.84 7.35
C LEU A 675 5.43 -23.49 8.03
N THR A 676 6.59 -23.35 8.67
CA THR A 676 7.02 -22.07 9.25
C THR A 676 7.84 -21.30 8.23
N GLY A 677 7.29 -20.26 7.61
CA GLY A 677 7.99 -19.45 6.62
C GLY A 677 7.08 -18.57 5.77
N CYS A 678 7.63 -17.99 4.70
CA CYS A 678 6.89 -17.15 3.77
C CYS A 678 5.81 -17.94 3.01
N LYS A 679 4.74 -17.26 2.61
CA LYS A 679 3.65 -17.87 1.85
C LYS A 679 3.14 -16.99 0.73
N HIS A 680 2.52 -17.58 -0.28
CA HIS A 680 1.98 -16.84 -1.43
C HIS A 680 3.07 -15.97 -2.07
N ILE A 681 4.21 -16.60 -2.41
CA ILE A 681 5.37 -15.91 -2.98
C ILE A 681 5.46 -16.20 -4.47
N VAL A 682 5.69 -15.15 -5.26
CA VAL A 682 5.94 -15.26 -6.70
C VAL A 682 7.31 -14.69 -7.03
N ILE A 683 8.17 -15.51 -7.62
CA ILE A 683 9.46 -15.11 -8.17
C ILE A 683 9.37 -15.28 -9.69
N ASP A 684 9.27 -14.17 -10.42
CA ASP A 684 8.99 -14.16 -11.86
C ASP A 684 10.08 -13.44 -12.64
N GLY A 685 10.65 -14.07 -13.67
CA GLY A 685 11.60 -13.39 -14.57
C GLY A 685 12.90 -12.94 -13.90
N CYS A 686 13.19 -13.40 -12.68
CA CYS A 686 14.37 -12.98 -11.93
C CYS A 686 15.62 -13.73 -12.41
N THR A 687 16.80 -13.15 -12.17
CA THR A 687 18.07 -13.81 -12.46
C THR A 687 18.95 -13.84 -11.23
N THR A 688 19.52 -15.00 -10.92
CA THR A 688 20.54 -15.13 -9.88
C THR A 688 21.83 -15.63 -10.50
N ARG A 689 22.96 -14.99 -10.15
CA ARG A 689 24.26 -15.36 -10.72
C ARG A 689 25.46 -15.16 -9.82
N TYR A 690 26.49 -15.99 -10.01
CA TYR A 690 27.74 -15.93 -9.26
C TYR A 690 27.51 -15.97 -7.74
N THR A 691 26.57 -16.81 -7.29
CA THR A 691 26.30 -17.00 -5.86
C THR A 691 27.20 -18.08 -5.28
N GLY A 692 27.58 -17.93 -4.01
CA GLY A 692 28.40 -18.91 -3.28
C GLY A 692 27.63 -20.16 -2.86
N THR A 693 26.32 -20.01 -2.69
CA THR A 693 25.31 -21.00 -2.25
C THR A 693 24.17 -21.03 -3.28
N ASN A 694 22.92 -21.27 -2.85
CA ASN A 694 21.74 -21.23 -3.70
C ASN A 694 21.59 -19.88 -4.40
N GLY A 695 21.22 -19.94 -5.68
CA GLY A 695 20.67 -18.78 -6.38
C GLY A 695 19.33 -18.41 -5.76
N ILE A 696 18.43 -19.39 -5.65
CA ILE A 696 17.10 -19.25 -5.03
C ILE A 696 16.93 -20.34 -3.98
N GLY A 697 16.54 -19.98 -2.75
CA GLY A 697 16.35 -20.97 -1.68
C GLY A 697 15.21 -20.61 -0.74
N ILE A 698 14.21 -21.49 -0.61
CA ILE A 698 13.08 -21.32 0.31
C ILE A 698 13.09 -22.47 1.30
N TYR A 699 13.35 -22.15 2.57
CA TYR A 699 13.38 -23.09 3.68
C TYR A 699 12.18 -22.82 4.58
N GLY A 700 11.15 -23.66 4.45
CA GLY A 700 9.85 -23.51 5.08
C GLY A 700 8.94 -22.52 4.36
N GLY A 701 7.70 -22.91 4.10
CA GLY A 701 6.70 -22.02 3.48
C GLY A 701 5.55 -22.77 2.83
N ALA A 702 4.66 -22.02 2.18
CA ALA A 702 3.61 -22.62 1.35
C ALA A 702 3.12 -21.70 0.22
N ASP A 703 2.62 -22.29 -0.87
CA ASP A 703 2.17 -21.56 -2.07
C ASP A 703 3.30 -20.69 -2.66
N ILE A 704 4.30 -21.36 -3.19
CA ILE A 704 5.52 -20.76 -3.74
C ILE A 704 5.56 -20.99 -5.26
N THR A 705 5.63 -19.91 -6.04
CA THR A 705 5.77 -19.96 -7.50
C THR A 705 7.12 -19.37 -7.92
N ILE A 706 7.92 -20.15 -8.63
CA ILE A 706 9.19 -19.75 -9.23
C ILE A 706 9.10 -20.00 -10.72
N GLN A 707 9.08 -18.91 -11.49
CA GLN A 707 8.79 -18.99 -12.92
C GLN A 707 9.62 -18.03 -13.76
N ASN A 708 9.87 -18.41 -15.01
CA ASN A 708 10.59 -17.58 -15.99
C ASN A 708 11.98 -17.11 -15.51
N CYS A 709 12.54 -17.72 -14.46
CA CYS A 709 13.77 -17.29 -13.83
C CYS A 709 15.00 -17.89 -14.51
N THR A 710 16.14 -17.24 -14.36
CA THR A 710 17.45 -17.78 -14.74
C THR A 710 18.33 -17.96 -13.50
N VAL A 711 18.81 -19.18 -13.26
CA VAL A 711 19.77 -19.48 -12.18
C VAL A 711 21.06 -19.98 -12.83
N GLU A 712 22.11 -19.17 -12.78
CA GLU A 712 23.36 -19.49 -13.46
C GLU A 712 24.59 -19.24 -12.60
N TYR A 713 25.59 -20.11 -12.69
CA TYR A 713 26.78 -19.99 -11.85
C TYR A 713 26.44 -19.83 -10.35
N ALA A 714 25.46 -20.57 -9.86
CA ALA A 714 25.25 -20.75 -8.43
C ALA A 714 26.29 -21.72 -7.85
N ASN A 715 26.45 -21.71 -6.52
CA ASN A 715 27.27 -22.66 -5.76
C ASN A 715 28.78 -22.59 -6.09
N GLN A 716 29.30 -21.43 -6.52
CA GLN A 716 30.64 -21.30 -7.12
C GLN A 716 31.81 -21.27 -6.14
N TYR A 717 31.57 -21.11 -4.83
CA TYR A 717 32.62 -20.83 -3.84
C TYR A 717 32.78 -21.93 -2.77
N GLY A 718 32.40 -23.17 -3.10
CA GLY A 718 32.72 -24.36 -2.30
C GLY A 718 31.72 -24.71 -1.20
N THR A 719 30.42 -24.46 -1.43
CA THR A 719 29.35 -24.82 -0.49
C THR A 719 28.59 -26.07 -0.95
N ASN A 720 27.91 -26.76 -0.02
CA ASN A 720 27.16 -27.99 -0.25
C ASN A 720 25.65 -27.74 -0.51
N GLN A 721 25.25 -26.57 -0.98
CA GLN A 721 23.83 -26.26 -1.25
C GLN A 721 23.54 -26.30 -2.75
N GLU A 722 22.27 -26.44 -3.15
CA GLU A 722 21.79 -26.61 -4.54
C GLU A 722 21.46 -25.26 -5.18
N ALA A 723 21.24 -25.20 -6.49
CA ALA A 723 21.10 -23.94 -7.21
C ALA A 723 19.74 -23.28 -6.95
N LEU A 724 18.67 -24.07 -7.07
CA LEU A 724 17.31 -23.73 -6.71
C LEU A 724 16.79 -24.79 -5.73
N THR A 725 16.59 -24.40 -4.47
CA THR A 725 16.22 -25.33 -3.40
C THR A 725 14.90 -24.94 -2.76
N LEU A 726 14.00 -25.92 -2.63
CA LEU A 726 12.88 -25.88 -1.69
C LEU A 726 13.13 -26.91 -0.59
N ASN A 727 12.98 -26.49 0.66
CA ASN A 727 13.05 -27.37 1.82
C ASN A 727 11.78 -27.20 2.65
N ASN A 728 11.04 -28.28 2.92
CA ASN A 728 9.84 -28.26 3.76
C ASN A 728 8.77 -27.25 3.29
N VAL A 729 8.45 -27.26 1.98
CA VAL A 729 7.47 -26.37 1.34
C VAL A 729 6.24 -27.14 0.90
N ASP A 730 5.05 -26.66 1.28
CA ASP A 730 3.77 -27.20 0.82
C ASP A 730 3.20 -26.35 -0.31
N THR A 731 2.80 -26.98 -1.41
CA THR A 731 2.21 -26.32 -2.57
C THR A 731 3.20 -25.41 -3.27
N PHE A 732 3.76 -25.88 -4.38
CA PHE A 732 4.74 -25.10 -5.13
C PHE A 732 4.71 -25.37 -6.63
N LEU A 733 5.12 -24.36 -7.40
CA LEU A 733 5.30 -24.42 -8.84
C LEU A 733 6.70 -23.94 -9.19
N ILE A 734 7.52 -24.81 -9.79
CA ILE A 734 8.81 -24.44 -10.38
C ILE A 734 8.69 -24.67 -11.88
N TYR A 735 8.43 -23.61 -12.65
CA TYR A 735 8.17 -23.79 -14.07
C TYR A 735 8.75 -22.76 -15.03
N ASN A 736 9.10 -23.21 -16.24
CA ASN A 736 9.68 -22.38 -17.29
C ASN A 736 10.96 -21.62 -16.87
N ASN A 737 11.78 -22.22 -16.02
CA ASN A 737 13.06 -21.64 -15.59
C ASN A 737 14.23 -22.16 -16.45
N THR A 738 15.31 -21.39 -16.51
CA THR A 738 16.58 -21.80 -17.13
C THR A 738 17.65 -21.93 -16.06
N LEU A 739 18.23 -23.12 -15.91
CA LEU A 739 19.30 -23.39 -14.94
C LEU A 739 20.54 -23.88 -15.67
N ARG A 740 21.70 -23.25 -15.43
CA ARG A 740 22.92 -23.62 -16.15
C ARG A 740 24.22 -23.31 -15.40
N TYR A 741 25.22 -24.15 -15.62
CA TYR A 741 26.58 -23.94 -15.08
C TYR A 741 26.62 -23.77 -13.55
N ASN A 742 25.68 -24.40 -12.84
CA ASN A 742 25.62 -24.38 -11.39
C ASN A 742 26.56 -25.45 -10.81
N GLY A 743 27.14 -25.19 -9.64
CA GLY A 743 28.15 -26.07 -9.05
C GLY A 743 27.59 -27.30 -8.32
N LYS A 744 26.27 -27.31 -8.05
CA LYS A 744 25.52 -28.32 -7.30
C LYS A 744 24.15 -28.55 -7.97
N GLU A 745 23.31 -29.43 -7.42
CA GLU A 745 22.04 -29.90 -8.01
C GLU A 745 21.21 -28.70 -8.50
N ASN A 746 20.60 -28.78 -9.69
CA ASN A 746 20.00 -27.59 -10.29
C ASN A 746 18.67 -27.24 -9.63
N ILE A 747 17.76 -28.22 -9.52
CA ILE A 747 16.51 -28.10 -8.77
C ILE A 747 16.52 -29.17 -7.69
N ASP A 748 16.29 -28.77 -6.45
CA ASP A 748 16.15 -29.68 -5.31
C ASP A 748 14.88 -29.38 -4.53
N CYS A 749 14.08 -30.42 -4.26
CA CYS A 749 12.94 -30.38 -3.36
C CYS A 749 13.14 -31.43 -2.26
N LYS A 750 13.42 -30.95 -1.05
CA LYS A 750 13.87 -31.77 0.07
C LYS A 750 13.10 -31.57 1.36
N GLY A 751 13.32 -32.48 2.30
CA GLY A 751 12.94 -32.30 3.71
C GLY A 751 11.46 -32.04 3.94
N GLY A 752 10.58 -32.77 3.26
CA GLY A 752 9.13 -32.68 3.47
C GLY A 752 8.41 -31.76 2.49
N CYS A 753 8.91 -31.61 1.27
CA CYS A 753 8.20 -30.89 0.22
C CYS A 753 6.96 -31.67 -0.23
N VAL A 754 5.81 -30.99 -0.36
CA VAL A 754 4.54 -31.62 -0.74
C VAL A 754 3.72 -30.79 -1.72
N ASN A 755 2.84 -31.44 -2.49
CA ASN A 755 1.89 -30.81 -3.42
C ASN A 755 2.57 -29.94 -4.50
N GLY A 756 3.62 -30.47 -5.12
CA GLY A 756 4.52 -29.71 -6.00
C GLY A 756 4.38 -30.02 -7.49
N VAL A 757 4.69 -29.05 -8.35
CA VAL A 757 4.88 -29.26 -9.79
C VAL A 757 6.20 -28.65 -10.26
N ILE A 758 7.03 -29.45 -10.93
CA ILE A 758 8.28 -29.04 -11.57
C ILE A 758 8.15 -29.25 -13.07
N SER A 759 8.02 -28.19 -13.86
CA SER A 759 7.74 -28.35 -15.29
C SER A 759 8.30 -27.32 -16.25
N TYR A 760 8.51 -27.70 -17.51
CA TYR A 760 8.98 -26.79 -18.57
C TYR A 760 10.33 -26.11 -18.27
N ASN A 761 11.11 -26.63 -17.31
CA ASN A 761 12.42 -26.07 -17.01
C ASN A 761 13.46 -26.56 -18.02
N THR A 762 14.40 -25.69 -18.40
CA THR A 762 15.54 -26.00 -19.25
C THR A 762 16.79 -26.02 -18.37
N ILE A 763 17.42 -27.18 -18.25
CA ILE A 763 18.55 -27.39 -17.38
C ILE A 763 19.75 -27.85 -18.21
N THR A 764 20.87 -27.16 -18.07
CA THR A 764 22.16 -27.55 -18.65
C THR A 764 23.17 -27.68 -17.53
N ALA A 765 23.39 -28.89 -17.06
CA ALA A 765 24.22 -29.15 -15.90
C ALA A 765 25.71 -28.79 -16.16
N ALA A 766 26.41 -28.42 -15.09
CA ALA A 766 27.88 -28.50 -15.08
C ALA A 766 28.30 -29.95 -14.81
N ALA A 767 29.59 -30.27 -14.89
CA ALA A 767 30.07 -31.60 -14.51
C ALA A 767 29.87 -31.86 -13.01
N GLY A 768 29.15 -32.94 -12.66
CA GLY A 768 28.89 -33.37 -11.27
C GLY A 768 27.41 -33.39 -10.85
N PRO A 769 26.68 -32.26 -10.82
CA PRO A 769 25.37 -32.16 -10.17
C PRO A 769 24.16 -32.54 -11.01
N ASP A 770 23.13 -33.08 -10.35
CA ASP A 770 21.91 -33.54 -11.01
C ASP A 770 21.06 -32.39 -11.58
N CYS A 771 20.23 -32.73 -12.57
CA CYS A 771 19.30 -31.74 -13.11
C CYS A 771 18.15 -31.50 -12.12
N ILE A 772 17.49 -32.57 -11.65
CA ILE A 772 16.42 -32.48 -10.67
C ILE A 772 16.64 -33.57 -9.61
N TYR A 773 16.63 -33.17 -8.34
CA TYR A 773 16.72 -34.06 -7.20
C TYR A 773 15.49 -33.88 -6.31
N ILE A 774 14.87 -34.99 -5.92
CA ILE A 774 13.81 -35.01 -4.90
C ILE A 774 14.31 -35.87 -3.77
N ASP A 775 14.35 -35.35 -2.55
CA ASP A 775 14.70 -36.15 -1.39
C ASP A 775 13.69 -36.05 -0.24
N ALA A 776 13.79 -37.02 0.66
CA ALA A 776 13.38 -36.85 2.05
C ALA A 776 14.61 -36.93 2.95
N GLY A 777 14.77 -35.97 3.85
CA GLY A 777 15.93 -35.90 4.74
C GLY A 777 16.00 -34.61 5.56
N TYR A 778 16.64 -34.68 6.73
CA TYR A 778 16.98 -33.58 7.64
C TYR A 778 15.84 -32.77 8.30
N ALA A 779 14.67 -32.63 7.68
CA ALA A 779 13.47 -32.00 8.25
C ALA A 779 12.37 -33.05 8.43
N ALA A 780 11.57 -32.94 9.50
CA ALA A 780 10.94 -34.07 10.16
C ALA A 780 9.70 -34.71 9.46
N HIS A 781 9.64 -34.71 8.12
CA HIS A 781 8.44 -35.02 7.32
C HIS A 781 8.74 -35.78 6.02
N ASP A 782 7.71 -36.48 5.53
CA ASP A 782 7.73 -37.19 4.24
C ASP A 782 7.64 -36.21 3.06
N THR A 783 8.30 -36.51 1.94
CA THR A 783 8.21 -35.76 0.69
C THR A 783 7.28 -36.50 -0.27
N HIS A 784 6.18 -35.88 -0.73
CA HIS A 784 5.18 -36.59 -1.52
C HIS A 784 4.26 -35.69 -2.35
N ASP A 785 3.47 -36.28 -3.24
CA ASP A 785 2.53 -35.57 -4.12
C ASP A 785 3.25 -34.53 -5.01
N ILE A 786 4.29 -34.97 -5.73
CA ILE A 786 5.08 -34.11 -6.62
C ILE A 786 5.03 -34.63 -8.06
N GLU A 787 4.75 -33.72 -9.00
CA GLU A 787 4.71 -33.99 -10.45
C GLU A 787 5.92 -33.33 -11.14
N ILE A 788 6.68 -34.10 -11.92
CA ILE A 788 7.86 -33.65 -12.65
C ILE A 788 7.64 -33.91 -14.14
N HIS A 789 7.39 -32.86 -14.92
CA HIS A 789 7.02 -33.06 -16.32
C HIS A 789 7.48 -32.01 -17.32
N HIS A 790 7.66 -32.41 -18.58
CA HIS A 790 8.01 -31.49 -19.67
C HIS A 790 9.29 -30.67 -19.42
N ASN A 791 10.18 -31.17 -18.55
CA ASN A 791 11.50 -30.56 -18.35
C ASN A 791 12.47 -31.07 -19.41
N TYR A 792 13.42 -30.22 -19.77
CA TYR A 792 14.57 -30.55 -20.60
C TYR A 792 15.82 -30.58 -19.72
N CYS A 793 16.42 -31.75 -19.58
CA CYS A 793 17.62 -31.99 -18.76
C CYS A 793 18.77 -32.39 -19.66
N ASP A 794 19.80 -31.56 -19.76
CA ASP A 794 21.02 -31.82 -20.52
C ASP A 794 22.20 -31.96 -19.56
N GLY A 795 22.76 -33.18 -19.51
CA GLY A 795 23.85 -33.51 -18.62
C GLY A 795 25.22 -32.98 -19.02
N ASN A 796 25.39 -32.51 -20.27
CA ASN A 796 26.52 -31.75 -20.82
C ASN A 796 27.96 -32.22 -20.47
N ASP A 797 28.15 -33.43 -19.92
CA ASP A 797 29.44 -34.14 -19.77
C ASP A 797 29.26 -35.59 -19.28
N TYR A 798 28.06 -36.18 -19.36
CA TYR A 798 27.80 -37.57 -18.95
C TYR A 798 28.15 -37.91 -17.49
N THR A 799 28.34 -36.93 -16.62
CA THR A 799 28.75 -37.14 -15.21
C THR A 799 27.64 -36.89 -14.19
N VAL A 800 26.47 -36.48 -14.65
CA VAL A 800 25.33 -36.04 -13.80
C VAL A 800 24.12 -36.95 -13.97
N ASN A 801 23.26 -37.06 -12.97
CA ASN A 801 21.97 -37.71 -13.16
C ASN A 801 20.94 -36.70 -13.71
N GLY A 802 19.99 -37.21 -14.50
CA GLY A 802 18.91 -36.40 -15.05
C GLY A 802 17.91 -36.06 -13.94
N ILE A 803 17.03 -37.00 -13.62
CA ILE A 803 16.07 -36.88 -12.52
C ILE A 803 16.39 -37.95 -11.50
N GLU A 804 16.65 -37.56 -10.27
CA GLU A 804 16.97 -38.46 -9.17
C GLU A 804 15.95 -38.35 -8.04
N ILE A 805 15.51 -39.50 -7.54
CA ILE A 805 14.70 -39.62 -6.33
C ILE A 805 15.58 -40.25 -5.25
N GLY A 806 15.96 -39.43 -4.28
CA GLY A 806 16.81 -39.75 -3.15
C GLY A 806 16.04 -39.95 -1.85
N ASN A 807 16.65 -40.64 -0.90
CA ASN A 807 16.28 -40.56 0.50
C ASN A 807 17.56 -40.52 1.35
N GLU A 808 17.79 -39.40 2.03
CA GLU A 808 19.05 -39.14 2.73
C GLU A 808 19.01 -39.51 4.22
N ASP A 809 17.82 -39.73 4.80
CA ASP A 809 17.66 -40.09 6.21
C ASP A 809 16.62 -41.20 6.41
N ALA A 810 16.97 -42.22 7.20
CA ALA A 810 16.24 -43.49 7.30
C ALA A 810 14.87 -43.40 8.04
N VAL A 811 14.32 -42.20 8.23
CA VAL A 811 13.13 -41.93 9.06
C VAL A 811 11.91 -41.53 8.24
N TYR A 812 12.09 -40.88 7.09
CA TYR A 812 11.00 -40.30 6.30
C TYR A 812 10.90 -40.96 4.93
N SER A 813 9.71 -40.91 4.33
CA SER A 813 9.40 -41.58 3.06
C SER A 813 9.31 -40.59 1.91
N VAL A 814 9.56 -41.10 0.70
CA VAL A 814 9.28 -40.41 -0.56
C VAL A 814 8.23 -41.22 -1.31
N TYR A 815 7.05 -40.65 -1.56
CA TYR A 815 5.96 -41.40 -2.20
C TYR A 815 5.07 -40.51 -3.07
N ASN A 816 4.27 -41.15 -3.94
CA ASN A 816 3.39 -40.47 -4.89
C ASN A 816 4.12 -39.38 -5.72
N ILE A 817 5.16 -39.82 -6.42
CA ILE A 817 5.94 -38.98 -7.32
C ILE A 817 5.64 -39.40 -8.75
N GLU A 818 5.25 -38.43 -9.58
CA GLU A 818 4.87 -38.65 -10.97
C GLU A 818 5.90 -38.00 -11.89
N ILE A 819 6.63 -38.80 -12.69
CA ILE A 819 7.72 -38.34 -13.56
C ILE A 819 7.37 -38.68 -14.99
N HIS A 820 7.05 -37.66 -15.79
CA HIS A 820 6.58 -37.92 -17.15
C HIS A 820 6.84 -36.83 -18.19
N ASN A 821 6.86 -37.21 -19.46
CA ASN A 821 7.00 -36.28 -20.57
C ASN A 821 8.27 -35.40 -20.48
N ASN A 822 9.30 -35.83 -19.77
CA ASN A 822 10.59 -35.14 -19.72
C ASN A 822 11.49 -35.58 -20.88
N GLU A 823 12.33 -34.67 -21.35
CA GLU A 823 13.41 -34.94 -22.30
C GLU A 823 14.74 -34.87 -21.55
N ILE A 824 15.45 -36.00 -21.48
CA ILE A 824 16.67 -36.15 -20.69
C ILE A 824 17.77 -36.59 -21.64
N ILE A 825 18.82 -35.80 -21.77
CA ILE A 825 19.89 -36.06 -22.73
C ILE A 825 21.27 -35.99 -22.08
N ASP A 826 22.18 -36.82 -22.59
CA ASP A 826 23.61 -36.77 -22.28
C ASP A 826 23.97 -36.77 -20.76
N CYS A 827 23.10 -37.37 -19.95
CA CYS A 827 23.31 -37.64 -18.53
C CYS A 827 24.09 -38.97 -18.30
N ASN A 828 24.66 -39.14 -17.11
CA ASN A 828 25.21 -40.40 -16.63
C ASN A 828 24.11 -41.47 -16.48
N THR A 829 23.15 -41.17 -15.60
CA THR A 829 21.90 -41.90 -15.43
C THR A 829 20.75 -40.96 -15.81
N SER A 830 19.76 -41.41 -16.59
CA SER A 830 18.65 -40.51 -16.96
C SER A 830 17.64 -40.35 -15.84
N ILE A 831 17.16 -41.47 -15.30
CA ILE A 831 16.33 -41.48 -14.10
C ILE A 831 16.93 -42.42 -13.07
N ASP A 832 17.13 -41.92 -11.86
CA ASP A 832 17.81 -42.61 -10.79
C ASP A 832 16.96 -42.68 -9.52
N ILE A 833 17.05 -43.81 -8.82
CA ILE A 833 16.41 -44.01 -7.52
C ILE A 833 17.50 -44.49 -6.56
N GLU A 834 17.91 -43.63 -5.63
CA GLU A 834 19.06 -43.81 -4.74
C GLU A 834 18.71 -43.56 -3.26
N VAL A 835 19.47 -44.15 -2.32
CA VAL A 835 19.33 -43.93 -0.86
C VAL A 835 20.70 -43.77 -0.22
N GLY A 836 20.84 -42.74 0.62
CA GLY A 836 22.10 -42.39 1.28
C GLY A 836 22.46 -43.24 2.51
N TYR A 837 21.49 -43.79 3.27
CA TYR A 837 21.75 -44.59 4.48
C TYR A 837 20.76 -45.76 4.69
N MET A 838 21.26 -47.00 4.58
CA MET A 838 20.49 -48.24 4.77
C MET A 838 20.65 -48.78 6.21
N GLY A 839 19.86 -48.25 7.16
CA GLY A 839 19.76 -48.75 8.54
C GLY A 839 18.53 -49.67 8.79
N ASP A 840 18.31 -50.11 10.04
CA ASP A 840 17.20 -50.98 10.48
C ASP A 840 15.79 -50.32 10.47
N TYR A 841 15.57 -49.25 9.71
CA TYR A 841 14.36 -48.42 9.79
C TYR A 841 13.44 -48.53 8.56
N TYR A 842 12.15 -48.24 8.79
CA TYR A 842 11.04 -48.32 7.83
C TYR A 842 11.00 -47.06 6.96
N TYR A 843 11.30 -47.19 5.67
CA TYR A 843 10.98 -46.20 4.64
C TYR A 843 10.23 -46.92 3.50
N ASP A 844 9.18 -46.27 2.98
CA ASP A 844 8.40 -46.79 1.85
C ASP A 844 8.60 -45.86 0.65
N LEU A 845 9.23 -46.37 -0.40
CA LEU A 845 9.30 -45.72 -1.70
C LEU A 845 8.18 -46.30 -2.56
N SER A 846 7.02 -45.64 -2.50
CA SER A 846 5.79 -46.14 -3.10
C SER A 846 5.08 -45.16 -4.01
N TYR A 847 4.35 -45.69 -4.99
CA TYR A 847 3.65 -44.90 -6.00
C TYR A 847 4.56 -43.95 -6.77
N ILE A 848 5.79 -44.40 -7.06
CA ILE A 848 6.69 -43.73 -7.99
C ILE A 848 6.31 -44.17 -9.40
N ASN A 849 5.73 -43.25 -10.16
CA ASN A 849 5.24 -43.50 -11.50
C ASN A 849 6.13 -42.77 -12.50
N ILE A 850 6.77 -43.53 -13.37
CA ILE A 850 7.72 -43.02 -14.35
C ILE A 850 7.23 -43.42 -15.73
N HIS A 851 6.73 -42.45 -16.49
CA HIS A 851 6.16 -42.76 -17.79
C HIS A 851 6.29 -41.70 -18.87
N HIS A 852 6.32 -42.11 -20.15
CA HIS A 852 6.35 -41.17 -21.28
C HIS A 852 7.55 -40.21 -21.29
N ASN A 853 8.63 -40.52 -20.59
CA ASN A 853 9.89 -39.79 -20.69
C ASN A 853 10.69 -40.26 -21.90
N THR A 854 11.53 -39.38 -22.43
CA THR A 854 12.47 -39.70 -23.51
C THR A 854 13.89 -39.47 -23.00
N SER A 855 14.71 -40.54 -23.00
CA SER A 855 16.15 -40.44 -22.78
C SER A 855 16.93 -40.66 -24.08
N THR A 856 17.94 -39.82 -24.31
CA THR A 856 18.92 -40.00 -25.38
C THR A 856 20.34 -39.81 -24.86
N GLY A 857 21.26 -40.73 -25.19
CA GLY A 857 22.68 -40.55 -24.90
C GLY A 857 23.10 -40.88 -23.47
N ALA A 858 22.25 -41.52 -22.65
CA ALA A 858 22.62 -41.95 -21.29
C ALA A 858 23.94 -42.73 -21.26
N ALA A 859 24.90 -42.29 -20.46
CA ALA A 859 26.25 -42.85 -20.42
C ALA A 859 26.24 -44.27 -19.83
N THR A 860 25.66 -44.38 -18.64
CA THR A 860 25.64 -45.62 -17.85
C THR A 860 24.27 -46.28 -17.88
N TYR A 861 23.20 -45.59 -17.47
CA TYR A 861 21.86 -46.17 -17.38
C TYR A 861 20.76 -45.20 -17.87
N ASP A 862 19.78 -45.71 -18.60
CA ASP A 862 18.54 -44.98 -18.85
C ASP A 862 17.69 -44.93 -17.57
N PHE A 863 17.69 -46.04 -16.82
CA PHE A 863 17.05 -46.12 -15.52
C PHE A 863 17.90 -46.96 -14.55
N ARG A 864 18.11 -46.44 -13.33
CA ARG A 864 18.79 -47.15 -12.24
C ARG A 864 17.91 -47.13 -10.99
N CYS A 865 17.87 -48.27 -10.31
CA CYS A 865 17.28 -48.38 -8.98
C CYS A 865 18.23 -49.10 -8.04
N LEU A 866 18.68 -48.41 -6.99
CA LEU A 866 19.62 -48.90 -5.99
C LEU A 866 18.95 -49.40 -4.71
N LEU A 867 17.62 -49.50 -4.68
CA LEU A 867 16.90 -49.99 -3.51
C LEU A 867 16.58 -51.50 -3.60
N PRO A 868 16.64 -52.21 -2.46
CA PRO A 868 16.09 -53.55 -2.34
C PRO A 868 14.56 -53.61 -2.48
N ASP A 869 14.06 -54.70 -3.05
CA ASP A 869 12.62 -55.00 -3.22
C ASP A 869 11.78 -54.83 -1.93
N THR A 870 12.39 -54.96 -0.75
CA THR A 870 11.72 -54.83 0.55
C THR A 870 11.26 -53.42 0.91
N TYR A 871 11.78 -52.39 0.23
CA TYR A 871 11.51 -50.98 0.51
C TYR A 871 10.65 -50.30 -0.56
N MET A 872 10.16 -51.07 -1.54
CA MET A 872 9.46 -50.55 -2.70
C MET A 872 8.11 -51.22 -2.86
N SER A 873 7.08 -50.42 -3.14
CA SER A 873 5.75 -50.96 -3.39
C SER A 873 4.95 -50.11 -4.36
N SER A 874 4.16 -50.76 -5.23
CA SER A 874 3.20 -50.08 -6.12
C SER A 874 3.80 -49.03 -7.07
N ASN A 875 5.05 -49.21 -7.49
CA ASN A 875 5.75 -48.33 -8.43
C ASN A 875 5.48 -48.74 -9.88
N THR A 876 5.61 -47.81 -10.82
CA THR A 876 5.36 -48.04 -12.25
C THR A 876 6.49 -47.47 -13.09
N LEU A 877 7.03 -48.26 -14.01
CA LEU A 877 7.96 -47.82 -15.04
C LEU A 877 7.39 -48.19 -16.42
N ALA A 878 6.73 -47.24 -17.08
CA ALA A 878 5.95 -47.57 -18.27
C ALA A 878 6.03 -46.56 -19.41
N TYR A 879 5.94 -47.03 -20.65
CA TYR A 879 5.78 -46.15 -21.83
C TYR A 879 6.88 -45.10 -22.04
N ASN A 880 8.08 -45.34 -21.52
CA ASN A 880 9.23 -44.47 -21.76
C ASN A 880 9.98 -44.86 -23.05
N ILE A 881 10.71 -43.92 -23.61
CA ILE A 881 11.58 -44.10 -24.77
C ILE A 881 13.03 -43.97 -24.28
N TRP A 882 13.81 -45.05 -24.37
CA TRP A 882 15.17 -45.15 -23.85
C TRP A 882 16.22 -45.27 -24.95
N GLY A 883 17.49 -45.15 -24.60
CA GLY A 883 18.60 -45.48 -25.51
C GLY A 883 18.44 -46.86 -26.18
N SER A 884 19.09 -47.06 -27.32
CA SER A 884 19.10 -48.33 -28.03
C SER A 884 20.52 -48.96 -28.02
N PRO A 885 20.76 -50.07 -27.30
CA PRO A 885 19.82 -50.79 -26.42
C PRO A 885 19.58 -50.04 -25.10
N ALA A 886 18.39 -50.25 -24.51
CA ALA A 886 18.02 -49.64 -23.24
C ALA A 886 18.87 -50.24 -22.10
N LYS A 887 19.38 -49.39 -21.21
CA LYS A 887 20.29 -49.74 -20.12
C LYS A 887 19.56 -49.59 -18.78
N TYR A 888 19.31 -50.71 -18.11
CA TYR A 888 18.69 -50.75 -16.80
C TYR A 888 19.65 -51.30 -15.75
N TYR A 889 19.59 -50.78 -14.52
CA TYR A 889 20.21 -51.39 -13.35
C TYR A 889 19.21 -51.52 -12.21
N TRP A 890 19.28 -52.65 -11.51
CA TRP A 890 18.46 -52.99 -10.37
C TRP A 890 19.37 -53.67 -9.33
N GLU A 891 19.42 -53.13 -8.10
CA GLU A 891 20.26 -53.71 -7.04
C GLU A 891 19.78 -55.11 -6.64
N ASP A 892 18.47 -55.28 -6.41
CA ASP A 892 17.92 -56.48 -5.76
C ASP A 892 16.65 -57.05 -6.46
N GLY A 893 16.49 -56.77 -7.75
CA GLY A 893 15.37 -57.26 -8.56
C GLY A 893 14.39 -56.16 -8.99
N THR A 894 13.16 -56.56 -9.35
CA THR A 894 12.11 -55.65 -9.84
C THR A 894 10.86 -55.70 -8.95
N GLY A 895 10.98 -56.30 -7.76
CA GLY A 895 9.87 -56.36 -6.80
C GLY A 895 9.42 -54.95 -6.43
N GLY A 896 8.11 -54.79 -6.33
CA GLY A 896 7.49 -53.46 -6.12
C GLY A 896 7.25 -52.65 -7.39
N TRP A 897 7.75 -53.07 -8.57
CA TRP A 897 7.58 -52.36 -9.84
C TRP A 897 6.67 -53.07 -10.85
N THR A 898 5.78 -52.30 -11.48
CA THR A 898 5.07 -52.69 -12.69
C THR A 898 5.79 -52.10 -13.91
N ILE A 899 6.41 -52.96 -14.71
CA ILE A 899 7.22 -52.54 -15.87
C ILE A 899 6.52 -52.94 -17.17
N THR A 900 6.16 -51.97 -18.03
CA THR A 900 5.44 -52.27 -19.28
C THR A 900 5.66 -51.22 -20.37
N GLY A 901 5.70 -51.65 -21.63
CA GLY A 901 5.64 -50.72 -22.76
C GLY A 901 6.80 -49.73 -22.89
N ASN A 902 7.98 -50.00 -22.32
CA ASN A 902 9.18 -49.17 -22.55
C ASN A 902 9.85 -49.56 -23.87
N TYR A 903 10.19 -48.57 -24.70
CA TYR A 903 10.67 -48.76 -26.08
C TYR A 903 12.09 -48.20 -26.25
N PRO A 904 12.92 -48.77 -27.13
CA PRO A 904 14.16 -48.14 -27.55
C PRO A 904 13.88 -46.95 -28.51
N THR A 905 14.78 -45.97 -28.50
CA THR A 905 14.89 -44.82 -29.42
C THR A 905 15.12 -45.25 -30.86
#